data_AF-A0A7J6UNX1-F1
#
_entry.id   AF-A0A7J6UNX1-F1
#
_cell.length_a   1.000
_cell.length_b   1.000
_cell.length_c   1.000
_cell.angle_alpha   90.00
_cell.angle_beta   90.00
_cell.angle_gamma   90.00
#
_symmetry.space_group_name_H-M   'P 1'
#
loop_
_entity.id
_entity.type
_entity.pdbx_description
1 polymer ?
#
loop_
_entity_poly.entity_id
_entity_poly.type
_entity_poly.pdbx_seq_one_letter_code
_entity_poly.pdbx_strand_id
1 'polypeptide(L)'
;MAPLAAKDWFDSEHVQCTAPPCDVAMGGQSRGELCEGTVQVMLSFNGLDFFGNLTYEYVRRQRIVDVLPFPAGRWDEPMNVTLLGTGLSPPVYCRWLDLGVTPALEVVTRLSLFDEKVFKVQVGISTDPSSSADSYAICTAPALPEERRLAGGVETDGLLGYLEVSANSIDFTSDRTQWFFYSPPAVSNISPSRVWHSLPLQGSLLIHGTRFRVIAPSQITCKWCCKPLSPPVSPSEATGVMVVRVEVGLTPEVYSGSNKTILATKRPHVSGISHDSGPFLGGNVLTLHGTGFWNSQAATEGNSSLTDTLYVIIGDTPVPAWPASINGTLATVRLPAVPHFTGSPAKFDVSLTHNLQDRLFTGLLESGGTEAEVLKEYEYLDVAIGKFYRPEIHQDGAPKDCPQGHYCKGGYARNLTISPTAPQSATPCPSGYYQNHTGNWSCDICPIGSWCDSNAAIAPAKCPDGYVCWGKEGYDQDVPLCPQGLICVESLATARPTVVRATRRRLKLRRSRRRLAEVPATVETIDCPPGFYCPPGSVAARTEDGSIMMSDNVPACSIPGIVCTEGSAVPLAVDTPITEGFYVSEDGSQLLPCVPGFSCTTTRSGGGYPQPCPPGTYQVSPGSSLCSTCTAGTMCAAEGSALPNLCPAGRVCAHAGRSQPSYMCPAGSYCLPGVFTLNTLAGVDPLYLPTICGNGTYCMPGTTTNEINDLDPNAPRKCVEGYFCQANETTYRGQGECPVGHYCVRASLEPVLAPKGYFVDYTGAYTPSRCKPGTYQDEIGQVTCKACPDGHECTQDVLNVLGLLLLVFSGVID
;
A
#
# COMPACT_ATOMS: atom_id res chain seq x y z
N MET A 1 -68.38 17.53 22.91
CA MET A 1 -67.81 16.30 22.36
C MET A 1 -68.66 15.89 21.17
N ALA A 2 -68.06 15.52 20.04
CA ALA A 2 -68.83 14.96 18.92
C ALA A 2 -69.27 13.54 19.29
N PRO A 3 -70.56 13.17 19.19
CA PRO A 3 -71.01 11.81 19.49
C PRO A 3 -70.46 10.84 18.44
N LEU A 4 -69.83 9.77 18.89
CA LEU A 4 -69.34 8.70 18.02
C LEU A 4 -70.35 7.54 18.07
N ALA A 5 -70.75 7.05 16.91
CA ALA A 5 -71.57 5.85 16.84
C ALA A 5 -70.77 4.64 17.34
N ALA A 6 -71.41 3.78 18.12
CA ALA A 6 -70.86 2.46 18.42
C ALA A 6 -70.61 1.72 17.10
N LYS A 7 -69.43 1.13 16.97
CA LYS A 7 -69.04 0.36 15.77
C LYS A 7 -69.73 -1.00 15.76
N ASP A 8 -69.87 -1.63 16.92
CA ASP A 8 -70.57 -2.90 17.11
C ASP A 8 -70.97 -3.10 18.59
N TRP A 9 -71.90 -4.01 18.89
CA TRP A 9 -72.19 -4.47 20.26
C TRP A 9 -72.27 -5.99 20.29
N PHE A 10 -71.52 -6.62 21.19
CA PHE A 10 -71.38 -8.07 21.20
C PHE A 10 -72.45 -8.74 22.09
N ASP A 11 -72.76 -8.13 23.22
CA ASP A 11 -73.77 -8.59 24.19
C ASP A 11 -74.22 -7.44 25.11
N SER A 12 -74.91 -7.75 26.22
CA SER A 12 -75.36 -6.76 27.21
C SER A 12 -74.24 -6.15 28.06
N GLU A 13 -73.01 -6.62 27.92
CA GLU A 13 -71.85 -6.21 28.74
C GLU A 13 -70.72 -5.58 27.90
N HIS A 14 -70.70 -5.79 26.57
CA HIS A 14 -69.61 -5.36 25.70
C HIS A 14 -70.08 -4.54 24.48
N VAL A 15 -69.56 -3.32 24.37
CA VAL A 15 -69.76 -2.42 23.23
C VAL A 15 -68.41 -1.99 22.64
N GLN A 16 -68.30 -1.97 21.31
CA GLN A 16 -67.08 -1.52 20.62
C GLN A 16 -67.27 -0.12 20.06
N CYS A 17 -66.42 0.81 20.49
CA CYS A 17 -66.37 2.18 19.98
C CYS A 17 -64.99 2.46 19.37
N THR A 18 -64.94 3.34 18.37
CA THR A 18 -63.66 3.80 17.77
C THR A 18 -63.31 5.15 18.37
N ALA A 19 -62.09 5.29 18.92
CA ALA A 19 -61.62 6.57 19.44
C ALA A 19 -61.38 7.56 18.26
N PRO A 20 -61.78 8.83 18.41
CA PRO A 20 -61.52 9.85 17.39
C PRO A 20 -60.04 10.30 17.45
N PRO A 21 -59.56 11.05 16.43
CA PRO A 21 -58.28 11.74 16.51
C PRO A 21 -58.18 12.64 17.76
N CYS A 22 -57.00 12.69 18.39
CA CYS A 22 -56.81 13.34 19.69
C CYS A 22 -57.13 14.85 19.67
N ASP A 23 -56.80 15.54 18.58
CA ASP A 23 -57.14 16.95 18.35
C ASP A 23 -58.66 17.18 18.35
N VAL A 24 -59.42 16.27 17.74
CA VAL A 24 -60.90 16.29 17.75
C VAL A 24 -61.45 15.99 19.15
N ALA A 25 -60.87 15.00 19.84
CA ALA A 25 -61.26 14.62 21.21
C ALA A 25 -61.07 15.77 22.21
N MET A 26 -60.00 16.55 22.02
CA MET A 26 -59.57 17.66 22.89
C MET A 26 -60.09 19.03 22.44
N GLY A 27 -61.05 19.10 21.51
CA GLY A 27 -61.72 20.35 21.12
C GLY A 27 -60.89 21.30 20.24
N GLY A 28 -59.92 20.77 19.48
CA GLY A 28 -59.11 21.51 18.51
C GLY A 28 -58.00 22.39 19.10
N GLN A 29 -57.70 22.26 20.40
CA GLN A 29 -56.70 23.10 21.10
C GLN A 29 -55.27 22.55 21.05
N SER A 30 -55.06 21.32 20.58
CA SER A 30 -53.74 20.66 20.56
C SER A 30 -53.15 20.59 19.15
N ARG A 31 -51.83 20.86 19.02
CA ARG A 31 -51.09 20.53 17.80
C ARG A 31 -50.94 19.01 17.74
N GLY A 32 -51.45 18.36 16.70
CA GLY A 32 -51.66 16.91 16.63
C GLY A 32 -50.48 16.02 17.09
N GLU A 33 -49.22 16.42 16.89
CA GLU A 33 -48.05 15.62 17.32
C GLU A 33 -47.75 15.68 18.84
N LEU A 34 -48.27 16.69 19.55
CA LEU A 34 -48.07 16.91 20.99
C LEU A 34 -49.35 16.66 21.80
N CYS A 35 -50.36 16.04 21.20
CA CYS A 35 -51.65 15.82 21.84
C CYS A 35 -51.55 14.68 22.87
N GLU A 36 -51.66 15.03 24.15
CA GLU A 36 -51.66 14.11 25.29
C GLU A 36 -52.72 14.56 26.31
N GLY A 37 -53.35 13.62 27.02
CA GLY A 37 -54.30 13.92 28.09
C GLY A 37 -55.43 12.90 28.26
N THR A 38 -56.13 12.99 29.38
CA THR A 38 -57.28 12.13 29.71
C THR A 38 -58.59 12.78 29.28
N VAL A 39 -59.43 12.02 28.59
CA VAL A 39 -60.80 12.40 28.24
C VAL A 39 -61.79 11.49 28.96
N GLN A 40 -62.92 12.05 29.39
CA GLN A 40 -64.01 11.21 29.91
C GLN A 40 -64.71 10.50 28.76
N VAL A 41 -64.99 9.21 28.97
CA VAL A 41 -65.77 8.39 28.05
C VAL A 41 -67.18 8.26 28.60
N MET A 42 -68.16 8.54 27.74
CA MET A 42 -69.58 8.43 28.06
C MET A 42 -70.28 7.55 27.02
N LEU A 43 -71.25 6.78 27.48
CA LEU A 43 -72.15 6.05 26.60
C LEU A 43 -73.44 6.85 26.47
N SER A 44 -73.84 7.14 25.25
CA SER A 44 -75.06 7.89 24.96
C SER A 44 -76.09 6.96 24.33
N PHE A 45 -77.31 6.91 24.88
CA PHE A 45 -78.43 6.16 24.30
C PHE A 45 -79.58 7.12 24.01
N ASN A 46 -79.98 7.23 22.74
CA ASN A 46 -81.03 8.15 22.26
C ASN A 46 -80.83 9.63 22.67
N GLY A 47 -79.58 10.09 22.70
CA GLY A 47 -79.24 11.48 23.07
C GLY A 47 -79.26 11.78 24.57
N LEU A 48 -79.43 10.75 25.40
CA LEU A 48 -79.21 10.82 26.84
C LEU A 48 -77.83 10.24 27.17
N ASP A 49 -76.98 11.05 27.79
CA ASP A 49 -75.63 10.68 28.18
C ASP A 49 -75.65 9.98 29.56
N PHE A 50 -75.11 8.77 29.61
CA PHE A 50 -74.98 7.99 30.84
C PHE A 50 -73.55 8.15 31.36
N PHE A 51 -73.41 8.86 32.47
CA PHE A 51 -72.12 9.19 33.06
C PHE A 51 -71.62 8.04 33.94
N GLY A 52 -70.41 7.55 33.62
CA GLY A 52 -69.57 6.75 34.52
C GLY A 52 -68.24 7.46 34.78
N ASN A 53 -67.45 6.98 35.73
CA ASN A 53 -66.10 7.51 35.99
C ASN A 53 -65.04 6.85 35.08
N LEU A 54 -65.35 6.72 33.79
CA LEU A 54 -64.48 6.07 32.81
C LEU A 54 -63.70 7.13 32.04
N THR A 55 -62.39 6.95 31.95
CA THR A 55 -61.49 7.85 31.23
C THR A 55 -60.69 7.09 30.20
N TYR A 56 -60.39 7.76 29.08
CA TYR A 56 -59.49 7.29 28.03
C TYR A 56 -58.29 8.24 27.98
N GLU A 57 -57.07 7.70 27.92
CA GLU A 57 -55.85 8.49 27.92
C GLU A 57 -55.20 8.49 26.54
N TYR A 58 -55.04 9.68 25.96
CA TYR A 58 -54.19 9.87 24.79
C TYR A 58 -52.76 10.10 25.26
N VAL A 59 -51.85 9.24 24.80
CA VAL A 59 -50.41 9.40 25.04
C VAL A 59 -49.74 10.06 23.84
N ARG A 60 -48.62 10.73 24.09
CA ARG A 60 -47.81 11.36 23.05
C ARG A 60 -47.35 10.31 22.04
N ARG A 61 -47.25 10.70 20.76
CA ARG A 61 -46.75 9.83 19.70
C ARG A 61 -45.29 9.45 19.99
N GLN A 62 -45.08 8.17 20.27
CA GLN A 62 -43.76 7.58 20.50
C GLN A 62 -42.94 7.62 19.20
N ARG A 63 -41.62 7.85 19.30
CA ARG A 63 -40.67 7.74 18.18
C ARG A 63 -39.34 7.19 18.67
N ILE A 64 -38.70 6.36 17.86
CA ILE A 64 -37.32 5.94 18.10
C ILE A 64 -36.40 6.99 17.46
N VAL A 65 -35.44 7.45 18.24
CA VAL A 65 -34.37 8.37 17.82
C VAL A 65 -33.11 7.57 17.52
N ASP A 66 -32.78 6.60 18.38
CA ASP A 66 -31.58 5.78 18.24
C ASP A 66 -31.71 4.42 18.96
N VAL A 67 -30.86 3.46 18.62
CA VAL A 67 -30.85 2.11 19.18
C VAL A 67 -29.44 1.75 19.64
N LEU A 68 -29.29 1.50 20.94
CA LEU A 68 -28.01 1.21 21.56
C LEU A 68 -27.83 -0.30 21.85
N PRO A 69 -26.59 -0.84 21.73
CA PRO A 69 -25.36 -0.14 21.31
C PRO A 69 -25.27 0.12 19.80
N PHE A 70 -26.07 -0.60 19.00
CA PHE A 70 -26.18 -0.43 17.55
C PHE A 70 -27.50 -1.07 17.07
N PRO A 71 -28.15 -0.59 15.99
CA PRO A 71 -29.37 -1.18 15.43
C PRO A 71 -29.14 -2.51 14.69
N ALA A 72 -28.45 -3.46 15.31
CA ALA A 72 -28.23 -4.79 14.74
C ALA A 72 -28.15 -5.88 15.81
N GLY A 73 -28.49 -7.10 15.41
CA GLY A 73 -28.51 -8.27 16.28
C GLY A 73 -28.16 -9.57 15.61
N ARG A 74 -27.62 -10.51 16.38
CA ARG A 74 -27.45 -11.88 15.89
C ARG A 74 -28.81 -12.51 15.62
N TRP A 75 -28.89 -13.29 14.55
CA TRP A 75 -30.15 -13.88 14.09
C TRP A 75 -30.55 -15.20 14.77
N ASP A 76 -29.70 -15.75 15.64
CA ASP A 76 -29.82 -17.09 16.22
C ASP A 76 -30.17 -17.13 17.71
N GLU A 77 -30.01 -16.00 18.43
CA GLU A 77 -30.39 -15.85 19.84
C GLU A 77 -31.02 -14.48 20.12
N PRO A 78 -31.92 -14.38 21.12
CA PRO A 78 -32.52 -13.11 21.50
C PRO A 78 -31.53 -12.19 22.23
N MET A 79 -31.80 -10.89 22.21
CA MET A 79 -30.88 -9.87 22.73
C MET A 79 -31.65 -8.66 23.29
N ASN A 80 -31.23 -8.15 24.43
CA ASN A 80 -31.76 -6.91 24.98
C ASN A 80 -31.09 -5.70 24.32
N VAL A 81 -31.89 -4.71 23.92
CA VAL A 81 -31.44 -3.44 23.36
C VAL A 81 -32.12 -2.26 24.03
N THR A 82 -31.42 -1.13 24.05
CA THR A 82 -31.94 0.12 24.58
C THR A 82 -32.37 1.03 23.44
N LEU A 83 -33.66 1.39 23.43
CA LEU A 83 -34.24 2.31 22.47
C LEU A 83 -34.25 3.70 23.07
N LEU A 84 -33.56 4.64 22.45
CA LEU A 84 -33.67 6.06 22.78
C LEU A 84 -34.79 6.64 21.93
N GLY A 85 -35.67 7.43 22.54
CA GLY A 85 -36.85 7.93 21.86
C GLY A 85 -37.36 9.27 22.37
N THR A 86 -38.42 9.74 21.72
CA THR A 86 -39.21 10.89 22.16
C THR A 86 -40.61 10.45 22.56
N GLY A 87 -41.05 10.82 23.76
CA GLY A 87 -42.40 10.53 24.25
C GLY A 87 -42.68 9.06 24.57
N LEU A 88 -41.66 8.22 24.81
CA LEU A 88 -41.86 6.85 25.26
C LEU A 88 -42.49 6.85 26.65
N SER A 89 -43.67 6.24 26.77
CA SER A 89 -44.46 6.19 28.01
C SER A 89 -44.96 4.78 28.26
N PRO A 90 -44.82 4.22 29.48
CA PRO A 90 -45.29 2.89 29.79
C PRO A 90 -46.82 2.78 29.61
N PRO A 91 -47.35 1.68 29.05
CA PRO A 91 -46.62 0.53 28.52
C PRO A 91 -46.02 0.81 27.13
N VAL A 92 -44.83 0.23 26.86
CA VAL A 92 -44.20 0.25 25.53
C VAL A 92 -44.10 -1.19 25.04
N TYR A 93 -44.53 -1.43 23.80
CA TYR A 93 -44.45 -2.71 23.10
C TYR A 93 -43.54 -2.56 21.89
N CYS A 94 -42.62 -3.50 21.71
CA CYS A 94 -41.61 -3.48 20.66
C CYS A 94 -41.88 -4.61 19.66
N ARG A 95 -41.68 -4.31 18.37
CA ARG A 95 -41.82 -5.26 17.26
C ARG A 95 -40.63 -5.13 16.30
N TRP A 96 -40.08 -6.28 15.89
CA TRP A 96 -39.03 -6.36 14.87
C TRP A 96 -39.59 -7.08 13.65
N LEU A 97 -39.47 -6.47 12.46
CA LEU A 97 -40.13 -6.96 11.25
C LEU A 97 -41.64 -7.21 11.51
N ASP A 98 -42.13 -8.35 11.07
CA ASP A 98 -43.43 -8.96 11.35
C ASP A 98 -43.33 -10.09 12.38
N LEU A 99 -42.27 -10.08 13.21
CA LEU A 99 -42.13 -11.03 14.33
C LEU A 99 -43.07 -10.64 15.48
N GLY A 100 -43.19 -11.54 16.46
CA GLY A 100 -44.07 -11.34 17.63
C GLY A 100 -43.77 -10.06 18.40
N VAL A 101 -44.83 -9.48 18.99
CA VAL A 101 -44.77 -8.26 19.79
C VAL A 101 -44.31 -8.60 21.22
N THR A 102 -43.33 -7.86 21.74
CA THR A 102 -42.81 -8.04 23.10
C THR A 102 -42.96 -6.76 23.94
N PRO A 103 -43.42 -6.81 25.19
CA PRO A 103 -43.42 -5.64 26.07
C PRO A 103 -41.98 -5.23 26.43
N ALA A 104 -41.76 -3.93 26.60
CA ALA A 104 -40.50 -3.39 27.11
C ALA A 104 -40.27 -3.86 28.55
N LEU A 105 -39.03 -4.26 28.85
CA LEU A 105 -38.58 -4.66 30.17
C LEU A 105 -38.53 -3.47 31.14
N GLU A 106 -38.15 -2.31 30.61
CA GLU A 106 -38.00 -1.07 31.36
C GLU A 106 -38.36 0.12 30.46
N VAL A 107 -38.97 1.16 31.03
CA VAL A 107 -39.30 2.41 30.33
C VAL A 107 -39.07 3.59 31.25
N VAL A 108 -38.29 4.58 30.79
CA VAL A 108 -38.03 5.82 31.50
C VAL A 108 -38.49 6.99 30.64
N THR A 109 -39.42 7.77 31.19
CA THR A 109 -40.17 8.81 30.46
C THR A 109 -39.52 10.19 30.47
N ARG A 110 -38.46 10.39 31.28
CA ARG A 110 -37.65 11.61 31.33
C ARG A 110 -36.20 11.29 31.64
N LEU A 111 -35.33 11.49 30.66
CA LEU A 111 -33.88 11.43 30.83
C LEU A 111 -33.38 12.67 31.58
N SER A 112 -32.66 12.48 32.70
CA SER A 112 -31.92 13.57 33.34
C SER A 112 -30.57 13.79 32.66
N LEU A 113 -29.97 14.98 32.81
CA LEU A 113 -28.61 15.28 32.35
C LEU A 113 -27.54 14.31 32.93
N PHE A 114 -27.83 13.68 34.08
CA PHE A 114 -26.96 12.69 34.69
C PHE A 114 -27.10 11.33 34.00
N ASP A 115 -28.33 10.91 33.70
CA ASP A 115 -28.61 9.64 33.00
C ASP A 115 -28.04 9.65 31.58
N GLU A 116 -28.17 10.76 30.86
CA GLU A 116 -27.56 10.93 29.53
C GLU A 116 -26.03 10.79 29.57
N LYS A 117 -25.35 11.37 30.57
CA LYS A 117 -23.89 11.29 30.69
C LYS A 117 -23.43 9.90 31.09
N VAL A 118 -24.11 9.24 32.02
CA VAL A 118 -23.77 7.88 32.46
C VAL A 118 -23.96 6.89 31.31
N PHE A 119 -25.07 6.97 30.56
CA PHE A 119 -25.30 6.16 29.37
C PHE A 119 -24.26 6.41 28.27
N LYS A 120 -23.96 7.68 27.95
CA LYS A 120 -22.99 8.04 26.89
C LYS A 120 -21.55 7.61 27.24
N VAL A 121 -21.18 7.62 28.53
CA VAL A 121 -19.86 7.18 29.02
C VAL A 121 -19.70 5.66 29.00
N GLN A 122 -20.76 4.90 29.30
CA GLN A 122 -20.70 3.44 29.39
C GLN A 122 -20.74 2.75 28.01
N VAL A 123 -21.22 3.45 26.97
CA VAL A 123 -21.40 2.94 25.60
C VAL A 123 -20.37 3.55 24.61
N GLY A 124 -19.50 4.47 25.05
CA GLY A 124 -18.34 4.92 24.26
C GLY A 124 -18.66 5.80 23.04
N ILE A 125 -19.70 6.64 23.12
CA ILE A 125 -20.17 7.46 22.00
C ILE A 125 -19.56 8.87 22.06
N SER A 126 -19.09 9.41 20.92
CA SER A 126 -18.54 10.76 20.82
C SER A 126 -19.60 11.84 21.03
N THR A 127 -19.21 12.95 21.65
CA THR A 127 -20.06 14.09 21.98
C THR A 127 -20.57 14.82 20.72
N ASP A 128 -21.74 14.44 20.23
CA ASP A 128 -22.52 15.28 19.31
C ASP A 128 -23.76 15.83 20.06
N PRO A 129 -23.99 17.15 20.13
CA PRO A 129 -25.06 17.75 20.94
C PRO A 129 -26.49 17.60 20.39
N SER A 130 -26.70 16.71 19.41
CA SER A 130 -27.91 16.67 18.57
C SER A 130 -28.96 15.61 18.97
N SER A 131 -28.76 14.83 20.05
CA SER A 131 -29.73 13.79 20.44
C SER A 131 -31.01 14.41 21.01
N SER A 132 -32.07 14.48 20.19
CA SER A 132 -33.40 14.98 20.56
C SER A 132 -34.21 14.02 21.44
N ALA A 133 -33.60 12.96 21.99
CA ALA A 133 -34.29 11.93 22.78
C ALA A 133 -34.57 12.42 24.21
N ASP A 134 -35.80 12.21 24.70
CA ASP A 134 -36.24 12.61 26.04
C ASP A 134 -36.54 11.41 26.97
N SER A 135 -36.54 10.19 26.41
CA SER A 135 -36.97 8.97 27.07
C SER A 135 -36.23 7.75 26.50
N TYR A 136 -36.24 6.63 27.24
CA TYR A 136 -35.70 5.36 26.74
C TYR A 136 -36.56 4.16 27.16
N ALA A 137 -36.46 3.06 26.41
CA ALA A 137 -37.05 1.78 26.74
C ALA A 137 -36.08 0.62 26.47
N ILE A 138 -36.09 -0.42 27.28
CA ILE A 138 -35.31 -1.65 27.05
C ILE A 138 -36.24 -2.71 26.48
N CYS A 139 -35.95 -3.22 25.29
CA CYS A 139 -36.74 -4.27 24.65
C CYS A 139 -35.85 -5.46 24.24
N THR A 140 -36.45 -6.64 24.15
CA THR A 140 -35.74 -7.88 23.77
C THR A 140 -36.01 -8.20 22.29
N ALA A 141 -35.00 -8.00 21.44
CA ALA A 141 -35.03 -8.44 20.06
C ALA A 141 -35.08 -9.98 20.00
N PRO A 142 -36.05 -10.58 19.30
CA PRO A 142 -36.18 -12.03 19.21
C PRO A 142 -35.15 -12.63 18.23
N ALA A 143 -34.86 -13.93 18.39
CA ALA A 143 -34.10 -14.68 17.38
C ALA A 143 -34.90 -14.80 16.08
N LEU A 144 -34.22 -14.72 14.94
CA LEU A 144 -34.85 -14.86 13.62
C LEU A 144 -35.22 -16.34 13.39
N PRO A 145 -36.46 -16.65 12.98
CA PRO A 145 -36.87 -18.02 12.65
C PRO A 145 -35.97 -18.65 11.58
N GLU A 146 -35.69 -19.95 11.71
CA GLU A 146 -34.71 -20.66 10.86
C GLU A 146 -35.04 -20.56 9.36
N GLU A 147 -36.32 -20.59 9.01
CA GLU A 147 -36.84 -20.43 7.63
C GLU A 147 -36.47 -19.09 6.98
N ARG A 148 -36.20 -18.06 7.81
CA ARG A 148 -35.84 -16.71 7.36
C ARG A 148 -34.34 -16.44 7.43
N ARG A 149 -33.55 -17.40 7.95
CA ARG A 149 -32.09 -17.33 7.96
C ARG A 149 -31.58 -17.70 6.56
N LEU A 150 -30.86 -16.78 5.93
CA LEU A 150 -30.30 -17.00 4.59
C LEU A 150 -29.25 -18.11 4.63
N ALA A 151 -29.40 -19.14 3.79
CA ALA A 151 -28.45 -20.26 3.70
C ALA A 151 -27.24 -19.91 2.80
N GLY A 152 -26.17 -19.42 3.44
CA GLY A 152 -24.75 -19.54 3.08
C GLY A 152 -24.25 -19.23 1.66
N GLY A 153 -23.37 -18.21 1.55
CA GLY A 153 -22.37 -18.13 0.48
C GLY A 153 -21.68 -16.77 0.26
N VAL A 154 -22.20 -15.68 0.82
CA VAL A 154 -21.71 -14.32 0.56
C VAL A 154 -21.30 -13.66 1.88
N GLU A 155 -20.25 -12.83 1.89
CA GLU A 155 -19.74 -12.12 3.07
C GLU A 155 -20.77 -11.20 3.77
N THR A 156 -21.97 -11.01 3.19
CA THR A 156 -23.04 -10.11 3.64
C THR A 156 -24.28 -10.86 4.14
N ASP A 157 -24.13 -12.03 4.76
CA ASP A 157 -25.25 -12.81 5.30
C ASP A 157 -25.92 -12.08 6.48
N GLY A 158 -26.97 -11.31 6.17
CA GLY A 158 -27.89 -10.71 7.14
C GLY A 158 -29.18 -10.17 6.52
N LEU A 159 -30.21 -9.98 7.34
CA LEU A 159 -31.55 -9.55 6.97
C LEU A 159 -31.85 -8.19 7.58
N LEU A 160 -32.08 -7.19 6.73
CA LEU A 160 -32.53 -5.87 7.18
C LEU A 160 -34.05 -5.87 7.41
N GLY A 161 -34.48 -5.27 8.51
CA GLY A 161 -35.87 -5.13 8.89
C GLY A 161 -36.16 -3.79 9.54
N TYR A 162 -37.40 -3.62 10.00
CA TYR A 162 -37.82 -2.45 10.75
C TYR A 162 -38.02 -2.80 12.23
N LEU A 163 -37.73 -1.83 13.08
CA LEU A 163 -38.04 -1.85 14.50
C LEU A 163 -39.09 -0.77 14.76
N GLU A 164 -40.16 -1.16 15.44
CA GLU A 164 -41.29 -0.28 15.73
C GLU A 164 -41.71 -0.41 17.19
N VAL A 165 -42.27 0.66 17.75
CA VAL A 165 -42.82 0.69 19.12
C VAL A 165 -44.32 1.02 19.12
N SER A 166 -45.01 0.64 20.19
CA SER A 166 -46.44 0.89 20.37
C SER A 166 -46.78 1.12 21.84
N ALA A 167 -47.74 1.99 22.12
CA ALA A 167 -48.27 2.17 23.47
C ALA A 167 -49.37 1.17 23.85
N ASN A 168 -49.94 0.46 22.88
CA ASN A 168 -51.14 -0.37 23.07
C ASN A 168 -51.06 -1.76 22.40
N SER A 169 -49.91 -2.13 21.82
CA SER A 169 -49.67 -3.36 21.06
C SER A 169 -50.47 -3.52 19.76
N ILE A 170 -51.22 -2.50 19.36
CA ILE A 170 -52.08 -2.50 18.17
C ILE A 170 -51.51 -1.53 17.13
N ASP A 171 -51.23 -0.30 17.55
CA ASP A 171 -50.79 0.79 16.68
C ASP A 171 -49.30 1.03 16.85
N PHE A 172 -48.52 0.68 15.84
CA PHE A 172 -47.06 0.77 15.85
C PHE A 172 -46.55 2.04 15.15
N THR A 173 -45.39 2.53 15.58
CA THR A 173 -44.70 3.65 14.96
C THR A 173 -44.26 3.32 13.54
N SER A 174 -44.25 4.34 12.68
CA SER A 174 -43.84 4.23 11.26
C SER A 174 -42.56 5.03 10.99
N ASP A 175 -41.67 5.11 11.98
CA ASP A 175 -40.41 5.83 11.96
C ASP A 175 -39.36 5.18 11.04
N ARG A 176 -39.63 3.97 10.55
CA ARG A 176 -38.76 3.20 9.64
C ARG A 176 -37.35 2.98 10.20
N THR A 177 -37.24 2.93 11.52
CA THR A 177 -36.00 2.59 12.22
C THR A 177 -35.53 1.23 11.74
N GLN A 178 -34.36 1.19 11.10
CA GLN A 178 -33.84 -0.04 10.54
C GLN A 178 -33.22 -0.91 11.63
N TRP A 179 -33.31 -2.22 11.44
CA TRP A 179 -32.70 -3.22 12.30
C TRP A 179 -32.06 -4.30 11.45
N PHE A 180 -30.79 -4.61 11.69
CA PHE A 180 -30.06 -5.60 10.89
C PHE A 180 -29.83 -6.90 11.66
N PHE A 181 -30.44 -8.00 11.21
CA PHE A 181 -30.13 -9.34 11.70
C PHE A 181 -28.89 -9.88 11.00
N TYR A 182 -27.81 -10.14 11.71
CA TYR A 182 -26.57 -10.66 11.13
C TYR A 182 -26.29 -12.10 11.56
N SER A 183 -25.59 -12.81 10.68
CA SER A 183 -25.00 -14.10 11.00
C SER A 183 -23.73 -13.93 11.86
N PRO A 184 -23.56 -14.72 12.94
CA PRO A 184 -22.40 -14.56 13.82
C PRO A 184 -21.07 -14.81 13.08
N PRO A 185 -19.99 -14.07 13.42
CA PRO A 185 -18.70 -14.25 12.79
C PRO A 185 -18.08 -15.60 13.14
N ALA A 186 -17.28 -16.14 12.21
CA ALA A 186 -16.62 -17.42 12.37
C ALA A 186 -15.11 -17.29 12.15
N VAL A 187 -14.33 -17.87 13.07
CA VAL A 187 -12.86 -17.92 13.01
C VAL A 187 -12.44 -19.17 12.23
N SER A 188 -11.75 -18.97 11.10
CA SER A 188 -11.27 -20.03 10.22
C SER A 188 -9.85 -20.48 10.56
N ASN A 189 -8.94 -19.56 10.92
CA ASN A 189 -7.55 -19.88 11.26
C ASN A 189 -6.91 -18.80 12.14
N ILE A 190 -5.78 -19.10 12.78
CA ILE A 190 -4.95 -18.13 13.51
C ILE A 190 -3.50 -18.32 13.09
N SER A 191 -2.81 -17.22 12.76
CA SER A 191 -1.41 -17.21 12.38
C SER A 191 -0.61 -16.21 13.23
N PRO A 192 0.50 -16.63 13.87
CA PRO A 192 0.96 -18.02 14.02
C PRO A 192 0.02 -18.89 14.89
N SER A 193 0.03 -20.21 14.66
CA SER A 193 -0.75 -21.19 15.43
C SER A 193 -0.06 -21.68 16.71
N ARG A 194 1.18 -21.23 16.98
CA ARG A 194 1.97 -21.50 18.19
C ARG A 194 2.59 -20.22 18.75
N VAL A 195 2.69 -20.14 20.07
CA VAL A 195 3.27 -19.01 20.84
C VAL A 195 3.94 -19.54 22.12
N TRP A 196 4.80 -18.76 22.78
CA TRP A 196 5.35 -19.18 24.07
C TRP A 196 4.45 -18.76 25.24
N HIS A 197 4.44 -19.58 26.29
CA HIS A 197 3.51 -19.44 27.41
C HIS A 197 3.92 -18.43 28.50
N SER A 198 5.14 -17.87 28.47
CA SER A 198 5.78 -17.39 29.70
C SER A 198 5.58 -15.92 30.12
N LEU A 199 4.74 -15.09 29.47
CA LEU A 199 4.27 -13.74 29.89
C LEU A 199 3.30 -13.16 28.81
N PRO A 200 2.52 -12.05 29.01
CA PRO A 200 1.40 -11.67 28.13
C PRO A 200 1.86 -11.63 26.67
N LEU A 201 1.02 -12.12 25.77
CA LEU A 201 1.30 -12.21 24.32
C LEU A 201 1.78 -10.85 23.79
N GLN A 202 3.09 -10.62 23.79
CA GLN A 202 3.75 -9.39 23.35
C GLN A 202 4.00 -9.43 21.84
N GLY A 203 2.97 -9.87 21.10
CA GLY A 203 3.02 -10.12 19.67
C GLY A 203 1.65 -9.97 19.03
N SER A 204 1.60 -9.35 17.85
CA SER A 204 0.37 -9.30 17.05
C SER A 204 0.06 -10.70 16.49
N LEU A 205 -1.20 -11.12 16.59
CA LEU A 205 -1.71 -12.35 16.02
C LEU A 205 -2.71 -12.01 14.93
N LEU A 206 -2.65 -12.71 13.81
CA LEU A 206 -3.59 -12.54 12.72
C LEU A 206 -4.67 -13.63 12.80
N ILE A 207 -5.92 -13.21 13.04
CA ILE A 207 -7.08 -14.10 13.08
C ILE A 207 -7.77 -14.05 11.72
N HIS A 208 -7.83 -15.20 11.06
CA HIS A 208 -8.55 -15.41 9.80
C HIS A 208 -9.95 -15.91 10.10
N GLY A 209 -10.91 -15.53 9.28
CA GLY A 209 -12.30 -15.89 9.46
C GLY A 209 -13.19 -15.32 8.38
N THR A 210 -14.49 -15.42 8.61
CA THR A 210 -15.53 -14.89 7.73
C THR A 210 -16.41 -13.93 8.52
N ARG A 211 -17.01 -12.96 7.82
CA ARG A 211 -17.99 -12.01 8.37
C ARG A 211 -17.44 -11.04 9.44
N PHE A 212 -16.12 -10.82 9.47
CA PHE A 212 -15.51 -9.75 10.27
C PHE A 212 -15.81 -8.34 9.74
N ARG A 213 -16.03 -8.20 8.42
CA ARG A 213 -16.20 -6.91 7.73
C ARG A 213 -17.60 -6.31 7.86
N VAL A 214 -18.58 -7.10 8.29
CA VAL A 214 -19.97 -6.67 8.56
C VAL A 214 -20.05 -5.84 9.85
N ILE A 215 -18.99 -5.86 10.66
CA ILE A 215 -18.89 -5.23 11.97
C ILE A 215 -17.76 -4.18 11.91
N ALA A 216 -17.95 -3.02 12.52
CA ALA A 216 -16.91 -2.00 12.54
C ALA A 216 -15.68 -2.50 13.34
N PRO A 217 -14.43 -2.13 12.97
CA PRO A 217 -13.22 -2.59 13.69
C PRO A 217 -13.20 -2.28 15.19
N SER A 218 -13.86 -1.20 15.62
CA SER A 218 -14.02 -0.82 17.03
C SER A 218 -14.98 -1.70 17.82
N GLN A 219 -15.73 -2.58 17.15
CA GLN A 219 -16.75 -3.44 17.74
C GLN A 219 -16.32 -4.91 17.82
N ILE A 220 -15.03 -5.23 17.61
CA ILE A 220 -14.50 -6.59 17.74
C ILE A 220 -13.43 -6.63 18.83
N THR A 221 -13.59 -7.54 19.80
CA THR A 221 -12.66 -7.77 20.91
C THR A 221 -12.14 -9.21 20.87
N CYS A 222 -10.85 -9.42 21.10
CA CYS A 222 -10.29 -10.77 21.23
C CYS A 222 -10.31 -11.20 22.70
N LYS A 223 -10.99 -12.30 23.03
CA LYS A 223 -11.03 -12.88 24.37
C LYS A 223 -10.30 -14.22 24.41
N TRP A 224 -9.54 -14.40 25.49
CA TRP A 224 -8.73 -15.59 25.75
C TRP A 224 -9.43 -16.44 26.81
N CYS A 225 -9.84 -17.66 26.46
CA CYS A 225 -10.47 -18.56 27.43
C CYS A 225 -9.41 -19.41 28.12
N CYS A 226 -9.16 -19.12 29.40
CA CYS A 226 -8.17 -19.80 30.21
C CYS A 226 -8.78 -21.00 30.95
N LYS A 227 -8.49 -22.21 30.47
CA LYS A 227 -8.23 -23.41 31.30
C LYS A 227 -7.55 -24.45 30.38
N PRO A 228 -6.33 -24.90 30.68
CA PRO A 228 -5.71 -25.98 29.91
C PRO A 228 -6.64 -27.19 29.94
N LEU A 229 -6.96 -27.74 28.75
CA LEU A 229 -7.89 -28.87 28.57
C LEU A 229 -7.47 -30.15 29.31
N SER A 230 -6.23 -30.20 29.79
CA SER A 230 -5.74 -31.22 30.72
C SER A 230 -4.67 -30.61 31.63
N PRO A 231 -4.60 -30.98 32.93
CA PRO A 231 -3.44 -30.66 33.75
C PRO A 231 -2.17 -31.25 33.10
N PRO A 232 -1.02 -30.56 33.17
CA PRO A 232 0.22 -31.04 32.57
C PRO A 232 0.63 -32.38 33.19
N VAL A 233 0.99 -33.34 32.33
CA VAL A 233 1.39 -34.71 32.72
C VAL A 233 2.73 -34.72 33.47
N SER A 234 3.52 -33.65 33.42
CA SER A 234 4.69 -33.46 34.29
C SER A 234 5.21 -32.01 34.20
N PRO A 235 6.03 -31.54 35.16
CA PRO A 235 6.67 -30.22 35.12
C PRO A 235 7.65 -30.01 33.95
N SER A 236 8.05 -31.08 33.24
CA SER A 236 8.99 -31.01 32.11
C SER A 236 8.32 -30.81 30.75
N GLU A 237 6.99 -30.93 30.64
CA GLU A 237 6.24 -30.87 29.38
C GLU A 237 4.99 -29.98 29.49
N ALA A 238 5.12 -28.77 30.01
CA ALA A 238 4.00 -27.83 30.07
C ALA A 238 3.71 -27.22 28.69
N THR A 239 3.13 -28.01 27.78
CA THR A 239 2.41 -27.51 26.61
C THR A 239 0.98 -27.16 27.04
N GLY A 240 0.62 -25.88 26.98
CA GLY A 240 -0.74 -25.42 27.23
C GLY A 240 -1.50 -25.25 25.93
N VAL A 241 -2.77 -25.65 25.87
CA VAL A 241 -3.64 -25.29 24.75
C VAL A 241 -4.43 -24.06 25.15
N MET A 242 -4.23 -22.93 24.47
CA MET A 242 -5.02 -21.72 24.66
C MET A 242 -6.13 -21.66 23.62
N VAL A 243 -7.36 -21.42 24.04
CA VAL A 243 -8.48 -21.24 23.12
C VAL A 243 -8.69 -19.74 22.92
N VAL A 244 -8.55 -19.29 21.67
CA VAL A 244 -8.87 -17.93 21.27
C VAL A 244 -10.31 -17.89 20.80
N ARG A 245 -11.03 -16.89 21.29
CA ARG A 245 -12.37 -16.56 20.80
C ARG A 245 -12.40 -15.10 20.38
N VAL A 246 -13.10 -14.85 19.28
CA VAL A 246 -13.42 -13.48 18.88
C VAL A 246 -14.79 -13.17 19.47
N GLU A 247 -14.86 -12.10 20.25
CA GLU A 247 -16.08 -11.52 20.74
C GLU A 247 -16.44 -10.31 19.87
N VAL A 248 -17.72 -10.13 19.61
CA VAL A 248 -18.24 -8.91 19.01
C VAL A 248 -18.71 -8.05 20.17
N GLY A 249 -18.06 -6.90 20.37
CA GLY A 249 -18.24 -5.96 21.50
C GLY A 249 -19.62 -5.31 21.62
N LEU A 250 -20.64 -5.87 20.99
CA LEU A 250 -22.04 -5.44 21.09
C LEU A 250 -22.79 -6.16 22.23
N THR A 251 -22.23 -7.25 22.79
CA THR A 251 -22.77 -7.96 23.97
C THR A 251 -21.66 -8.77 24.68
N PRO A 252 -21.57 -8.81 26.03
CA PRO A 252 -20.47 -9.47 26.77
C PRO A 252 -20.34 -11.00 26.65
N GLU A 253 -21.25 -11.65 25.92
CA GLU A 253 -21.45 -13.12 25.93
C GLU A 253 -21.39 -13.76 24.54
N VAL A 254 -21.25 -12.99 23.46
CA VAL A 254 -21.31 -13.52 22.08
C VAL A 254 -19.92 -13.81 21.54
N TYR A 255 -19.61 -15.10 21.45
CA TYR A 255 -18.35 -15.61 20.91
C TYR A 255 -18.54 -16.16 19.49
N SER A 256 -17.49 -16.09 18.67
CA SER A 256 -17.43 -16.84 17.42
C SER A 256 -17.75 -18.32 17.66
N GLY A 257 -18.70 -18.89 16.92
CA GLY A 257 -19.09 -20.30 17.05
C GLY A 257 -17.98 -21.32 16.73
N SER A 258 -16.81 -20.83 16.30
CA SER A 258 -15.61 -21.60 16.00
C SER A 258 -14.50 -21.24 17.00
N ASN A 259 -14.16 -22.21 17.85
CA ASN A 259 -12.99 -22.14 18.72
C ASN A 259 -11.74 -22.51 17.91
N LYS A 260 -10.67 -21.73 18.04
CA LYS A 260 -9.34 -22.14 17.57
C LYS A 260 -8.37 -22.23 18.73
N THR A 261 -7.56 -23.28 18.67
CA THR A 261 -6.57 -23.61 19.67
C THR A 261 -5.20 -23.14 19.19
N ILE A 262 -4.53 -22.36 20.03
CA ILE A 262 -3.12 -22.06 19.89
C ILE A 262 -2.36 -23.00 20.82
N LEU A 263 -1.32 -23.64 20.30
CA LEU A 263 -0.43 -24.42 21.14
C LEU A 263 0.58 -23.48 21.80
N ALA A 264 0.48 -23.32 23.11
CA ALA A 264 1.47 -22.63 23.91
C ALA A 264 2.57 -23.62 24.30
N THR A 265 3.79 -23.42 23.78
CA THR A 265 4.94 -24.26 24.11
C THR A 265 5.82 -23.59 25.17
N LYS A 266 6.54 -24.40 25.93
CA LYS A 266 7.65 -23.90 26.75
C LYS A 266 8.71 -23.31 25.82
N ARG A 267 9.34 -22.19 26.22
CA ARG A 267 10.42 -21.57 25.46
C ARG A 267 11.53 -22.62 25.20
N PRO A 268 12.08 -22.73 23.98
CA PRO A 268 13.21 -23.62 23.69
C PRO A 268 14.41 -23.27 24.58
N HIS A 269 15.09 -24.31 25.08
CA HIS A 269 16.29 -24.14 25.89
C HIS A 269 17.52 -24.46 25.03
N VAL A 270 18.39 -23.46 24.85
CA VAL A 270 19.68 -23.63 24.16
C VAL A 270 20.73 -24.03 25.19
N SER A 271 21.17 -25.29 25.15
CA SER A 271 22.25 -25.80 26.02
C SER A 271 23.63 -25.36 25.55
N GLY A 272 23.81 -25.11 24.26
CA GLY A 272 25.08 -24.68 23.69
C GLY A 272 25.01 -24.39 22.19
N ILE A 273 26.08 -23.80 21.68
CA ILE A 273 26.21 -23.45 20.27
C ILE A 273 27.55 -24.02 19.78
N SER A 274 27.52 -24.74 18.66
CA SER A 274 28.72 -25.25 17.98
C SER A 274 29.06 -24.35 16.80
N HIS A 275 30.35 -23.98 16.70
CA HIS A 275 30.85 -22.82 15.98
C HIS A 275 30.26 -21.52 16.56
N ASP A 276 30.66 -21.18 17.78
CA ASP A 276 30.22 -19.98 18.54
C ASP A 276 30.80 -18.66 17.99
N SER A 277 31.61 -18.74 16.95
CA SER A 277 32.16 -17.61 16.22
C SER A 277 32.32 -17.92 14.73
N GLY A 278 32.50 -16.89 13.90
CA GLY A 278 32.70 -17.04 12.47
C GLY A 278 32.89 -15.69 11.75
N PRO A 279 33.18 -15.70 10.45
CA PRO A 279 33.60 -14.48 9.75
C PRO A 279 32.44 -13.47 9.63
N PHE A 280 32.73 -12.18 9.81
CA PHE A 280 31.79 -11.06 9.69
C PHE A 280 30.97 -11.05 8.37
N LEU A 281 31.49 -11.66 7.32
CA LEU A 281 30.84 -11.80 6.01
C LEU A 281 29.70 -12.84 5.98
N GLY A 282 29.47 -13.59 7.05
CA GLY A 282 28.46 -14.64 7.13
C GLY A 282 28.76 -15.87 6.25
N GLY A 283 27.79 -16.78 6.14
CA GLY A 283 27.82 -17.97 5.30
C GLY A 283 28.18 -19.28 6.01
N ASN A 284 28.63 -19.21 7.26
CA ASN A 284 28.88 -20.37 8.10
C ASN A 284 27.57 -20.97 8.63
N VAL A 285 27.62 -22.27 8.96
CA VAL A 285 26.49 -23.01 9.53
C VAL A 285 26.66 -23.08 11.04
N LEU A 286 25.74 -22.45 11.75
CA LEU A 286 25.63 -22.47 13.20
C LEU A 286 24.80 -23.69 13.61
N THR A 287 25.28 -24.47 14.58
CA THR A 287 24.51 -25.58 15.14
C THR A 287 24.14 -25.29 16.59
N LEU A 288 22.84 -25.17 16.86
CA LEU A 288 22.29 -24.99 18.19
C LEU A 288 22.02 -26.35 18.83
N HIS A 289 22.57 -26.56 20.02
CA HIS A 289 22.31 -27.71 20.88
C HIS A 289 21.31 -27.32 21.94
N GLY A 290 20.28 -28.11 22.15
CA GLY A 290 19.24 -27.77 23.11
C GLY A 290 18.09 -28.76 23.16
N THR A 291 16.99 -28.30 23.74
CA THR A 291 15.72 -29.04 23.80
C THR A 291 14.55 -28.10 23.49
N GLY A 292 13.47 -28.66 22.96
CA GLY A 292 12.24 -27.90 22.71
C GLY A 292 12.24 -27.02 21.45
N PHE A 293 13.15 -27.25 20.49
CA PHE A 293 13.15 -26.53 19.20
C PHE A 293 11.97 -26.91 18.30
N TRP A 294 11.59 -28.20 18.30
CA TRP A 294 10.42 -28.74 17.62
C TRP A 294 9.80 -29.85 18.48
N ASN A 295 8.51 -30.17 18.25
CA ASN A 295 7.92 -31.39 18.82
C ASN A 295 8.34 -32.61 17.98
N SER A 296 8.37 -33.80 18.60
CA SER A 296 8.85 -35.06 18.00
C SER A 296 8.07 -35.56 16.77
N GLN A 297 7.05 -34.85 16.31
CA GLN A 297 6.24 -35.17 15.12
C GLN A 297 6.50 -34.24 13.91
N ALA A 298 7.13 -33.08 14.09
CA ALA A 298 7.39 -32.12 13.00
C ALA A 298 8.72 -32.37 12.26
N ALA A 299 9.58 -33.22 12.80
CA ALA A 299 10.94 -33.44 12.27
C ALA A 299 10.99 -34.39 11.04
N THR A 300 9.88 -35.02 10.65
CA THR A 300 9.91 -36.11 9.66
C THR A 300 9.52 -35.75 8.24
N GLU A 301 8.92 -34.61 7.94
CA GLU A 301 8.51 -34.30 6.57
C GLU A 301 8.70 -32.82 6.28
N GLY A 302 9.55 -32.50 5.29
CA GLY A 302 9.77 -31.15 4.76
C GLY A 302 8.55 -30.59 4.05
N ASN A 303 7.42 -30.48 4.76
CA ASN A 303 6.17 -30.00 4.21
C ASN A 303 6.02 -28.50 4.48
N SER A 304 6.11 -27.74 3.39
CA SER A 304 6.05 -26.29 3.31
C SER A 304 4.61 -25.76 3.40
N SER A 305 3.96 -25.91 4.56
CA SER A 305 2.80 -25.09 4.90
C SER A 305 3.20 -24.05 5.95
N LEU A 306 3.10 -22.77 5.58
CA LEU A 306 3.57 -21.55 6.25
C LEU A 306 3.10 -21.30 7.71
N THR A 307 3.32 -22.18 8.69
CA THR A 307 2.93 -21.86 10.09
C THR A 307 3.89 -22.29 11.21
N ASP A 308 5.01 -22.97 10.94
CA ASP A 308 5.83 -23.56 12.03
C ASP A 308 7.35 -23.43 11.85
N THR A 309 7.81 -22.39 11.14
CA THR A 309 9.24 -22.11 10.99
C THR A 309 9.80 -21.49 12.27
N LEU A 310 10.81 -22.14 12.87
CA LEU A 310 11.62 -21.53 13.93
C LEU A 310 12.59 -20.54 13.29
N TYR A 311 12.56 -19.29 13.71
CA TYR A 311 13.53 -18.27 13.33
C TYR A 311 14.55 -18.08 14.45
N VAL A 312 15.80 -17.92 14.07
CA VAL A 312 16.88 -17.50 14.96
C VAL A 312 17.22 -16.07 14.60
N ILE A 313 17.16 -15.19 15.59
CA ILE A 313 17.50 -13.79 15.46
C ILE A 313 18.90 -13.60 16.04
N ILE A 314 19.80 -13.07 15.23
CA ILE A 314 21.17 -12.72 15.62
C ILE A 314 21.35 -11.25 15.27
N GLY A 315 21.52 -10.39 16.28
CA GLY A 315 21.35 -8.95 16.12
C GLY A 315 19.90 -8.63 15.74
N ASP A 316 19.69 -7.97 14.60
CA ASP A 316 18.36 -7.58 14.11
C ASP A 316 17.84 -8.46 12.95
N THR A 317 18.59 -9.50 12.58
CA THR A 317 18.30 -10.29 11.37
C THR A 317 17.69 -11.64 11.72
N PRO A 318 16.41 -11.91 11.38
CA PRO A 318 15.81 -13.23 11.57
C PRO A 318 16.20 -14.17 10.43
N VAL A 319 16.60 -15.39 10.79
CA VAL A 319 17.06 -16.43 9.87
C VAL A 319 16.31 -17.73 10.15
N PRO A 320 15.77 -18.43 9.14
CA PRO A 320 15.07 -19.69 9.36
C PRO A 320 16.04 -20.79 9.84
N ALA A 321 15.64 -21.52 10.88
CA ALA A 321 16.34 -22.69 11.41
C ALA A 321 15.81 -23.98 10.80
N TRP A 322 16.70 -24.97 10.67
CA TRP A 322 16.39 -26.29 10.11
C TRP A 322 16.67 -27.39 11.14
N PRO A 323 15.83 -28.43 11.23
CA PRO A 323 16.08 -29.55 12.13
C PRO A 323 17.29 -30.36 11.65
N ALA A 324 18.28 -30.53 12.52
CA ALA A 324 19.48 -31.32 12.26
C ALA A 324 19.50 -32.66 13.03
N SER A 325 18.47 -32.92 13.84
CA SER A 325 18.26 -34.16 14.60
C SER A 325 16.78 -34.51 14.65
N ILE A 326 16.47 -35.80 14.52
CA ILE A 326 15.11 -36.37 14.57
C ILE A 326 14.46 -36.14 15.95
N ASN A 327 15.28 -36.06 17.01
CA ASN A 327 14.80 -35.83 18.37
C ASN A 327 14.58 -34.33 18.70
N GLY A 328 14.74 -33.43 17.74
CA GLY A 328 14.53 -31.98 17.95
C GLY A 328 15.57 -31.33 18.87
N THR A 329 16.71 -31.98 19.09
CA THR A 329 17.78 -31.51 19.99
C THR A 329 18.86 -30.68 19.29
N LEU A 330 18.87 -30.69 17.96
CA LEU A 330 19.81 -29.94 17.12
C LEU A 330 19.05 -29.10 16.09
N ALA A 331 19.37 -27.82 16.02
CA ALA A 331 18.92 -26.90 14.99
C ALA A 331 20.12 -26.34 14.23
N THR A 332 20.06 -26.24 12.91
CA THR A 332 21.10 -25.60 12.10
C THR A 332 20.58 -24.34 11.42
N VAL A 333 21.41 -23.30 11.39
CA VAL A 333 21.11 -22.00 10.79
C VAL A 333 22.29 -21.59 9.92
N ARG A 334 22.04 -21.14 8.69
CA ARG A 334 23.08 -20.55 7.84
C ARG A 334 23.06 -19.03 8.03
N LEU A 335 24.13 -18.47 8.57
CA LEU A 335 24.17 -17.05 8.96
C LEU A 335 24.32 -16.13 7.74
N PRO A 336 23.55 -15.03 7.63
CA PRO A 336 23.79 -13.99 6.64
C PRO A 336 24.97 -13.09 7.04
N ALA A 337 25.44 -12.25 6.13
CA ALA A 337 26.38 -11.17 6.45
C ALA A 337 25.72 -10.16 7.42
N VAL A 338 26.48 -9.58 8.34
CA VAL A 338 25.96 -8.60 9.31
C VAL A 338 25.67 -7.25 8.61
N PRO A 339 24.42 -6.73 8.65
CA PRO A 339 24.06 -5.52 7.91
C PRO A 339 24.33 -4.18 8.63
N HIS A 340 24.92 -4.14 9.84
CA HIS A 340 24.99 -2.90 10.65
C HIS A 340 26.39 -2.53 11.22
N PHE A 341 26.62 -1.21 11.30
CA PHE A 341 27.88 -0.45 11.47
C PHE A 341 28.60 -0.55 12.84
N THR A 342 28.71 -1.70 13.50
CA THR A 342 29.46 -1.78 14.77
C THR A 342 30.92 -2.19 14.54
N GLY A 343 31.76 -1.18 14.40
CA GLY A 343 33.21 -1.16 14.07
C GLY A 343 34.23 -2.17 14.65
N SER A 344 33.86 -3.31 15.23
CA SER A 344 34.75 -4.29 15.87
C SER A 344 34.09 -5.69 15.88
N PRO A 345 34.78 -6.77 16.30
CA PRO A 345 34.10 -8.02 16.63
C PRO A 345 32.91 -7.73 17.54
N ALA A 346 31.73 -8.08 17.07
CA ALA A 346 30.48 -7.77 17.74
C ALA A 346 29.88 -9.10 18.18
N LYS A 347 29.72 -9.23 19.48
CA LYS A 347 28.94 -10.30 20.07
C LYS A 347 27.48 -9.93 19.98
N PHE A 348 26.69 -10.84 19.44
CA PHE A 348 25.25 -10.67 19.35
C PHE A 348 24.58 -11.75 20.17
N ASP A 349 23.53 -11.33 20.86
CA ASP A 349 22.64 -12.27 21.53
C ASP A 349 21.92 -13.10 20.47
N VAL A 350 21.95 -14.41 20.66
CA VAL A 350 21.12 -15.33 19.88
C VAL A 350 19.78 -15.41 20.56
N SER A 351 18.72 -15.05 19.85
CA SER A 351 17.35 -15.27 20.30
C SER A 351 16.59 -16.13 19.29
N LEU A 352 15.52 -16.75 19.74
CA LEU A 352 14.69 -17.65 18.96
C LEU A 352 13.31 -17.03 18.86
N THR A 353 12.58 -17.19 17.74
CA THR A 353 11.16 -16.83 17.60
C THR A 353 10.42 -17.72 16.60
N HIS A 354 9.14 -18.00 16.87
CA HIS A 354 8.21 -18.55 15.87
C HIS A 354 7.34 -17.45 15.23
N ASN A 355 7.43 -16.21 15.71
CA ASN A 355 6.66 -15.07 15.23
C ASN A 355 7.59 -13.90 14.82
N LEU A 356 7.66 -13.62 13.52
CA LEU A 356 8.42 -12.48 12.99
C LEU A 356 7.77 -11.12 13.32
N GLN A 357 6.51 -11.08 13.77
CA GLN A 357 5.85 -9.85 14.22
C GLN A 357 6.23 -9.46 15.66
N ASP A 358 6.92 -10.32 16.42
CA ASP A 358 7.45 -10.01 17.76
C ASP A 358 8.68 -9.07 17.72
N ARG A 359 8.97 -8.45 16.56
CA ARG A 359 10.14 -7.59 16.28
C ARG A 359 10.26 -6.32 17.15
N LEU A 360 9.38 -6.09 18.12
CA LEU A 360 9.46 -4.96 19.06
C LEU A 360 10.40 -5.18 20.25
N PHE A 361 11.06 -6.34 20.36
CA PHE A 361 11.97 -6.60 21.48
C PHE A 361 13.45 -6.25 21.18
N THR A 362 13.72 -4.98 20.88
CA THR A 362 15.07 -4.42 21.06
C THR A 362 15.26 -4.06 22.53
N GLY A 363 15.73 -5.01 23.34
CA GLY A 363 16.62 -4.77 24.49
C GLY A 363 16.35 -3.65 25.51
N LEU A 364 15.11 -3.19 25.73
CA LEU A 364 14.78 -2.30 26.85
C LEU A 364 13.70 -2.93 27.72
N LEU A 365 14.15 -3.48 28.85
CA LEU A 365 13.30 -3.89 29.97
C LEU A 365 12.59 -2.65 30.54
N GLU A 366 11.29 -2.51 30.28
CA GLU A 366 10.42 -1.79 31.22
C GLU A 366 10.29 -2.65 32.49
N SER A 367 11.02 -2.20 33.53
CA SER A 367 10.84 -2.48 34.95
C SER A 367 10.03 -3.74 35.34
N GLY A 368 10.73 -4.83 35.68
CA GLY A 368 10.21 -5.84 36.61
C GLY A 368 10.16 -7.30 36.16
N GLY A 369 10.62 -7.65 34.95
CA GLY A 369 10.73 -9.04 34.50
C GLY A 369 12.07 -9.68 34.90
N THR A 370 12.05 -10.77 35.65
CA THR A 370 13.23 -11.58 35.97
C THR A 370 13.76 -12.26 34.70
N GLU A 371 15.02 -11.98 34.35
CA GLU A 371 15.86 -12.59 33.30
C GLU A 371 15.14 -13.03 32.02
N ALA A 372 15.16 -12.19 30.99
CA ALA A 372 15.22 -12.71 29.65
C ALA A 372 16.52 -13.52 29.54
N GLU A 373 16.44 -14.85 29.61
CA GLU A 373 17.57 -15.74 29.33
C GLU A 373 18.15 -15.37 27.96
N VAL A 374 19.28 -14.68 27.95
CA VAL A 374 20.16 -14.53 26.80
C VAL A 374 20.65 -15.94 26.44
N LEU A 375 20.16 -16.50 25.33
CA LEU A 375 20.32 -17.93 24.96
C LEU A 375 21.73 -18.28 24.43
N LYS A 376 22.79 -17.53 24.82
CA LYS A 376 24.20 -17.53 24.33
C LYS A 376 24.52 -16.42 23.32
N GLU A 377 25.79 -16.03 23.30
CA GLU A 377 26.35 -15.03 22.40
C GLU A 377 26.98 -15.71 21.18
N TYR A 378 26.85 -15.10 20.01
CA TYR A 378 27.61 -15.45 18.80
C TYR A 378 28.53 -14.30 18.41
N GLU A 379 29.81 -14.59 18.16
CA GLU A 379 30.81 -13.57 17.84
C GLU A 379 31.18 -13.59 16.35
N TYR A 380 30.88 -12.48 15.65
CA TYR A 380 31.43 -12.26 14.32
C TYR A 380 32.88 -11.77 14.42
N LEU A 381 33.81 -12.56 13.90
CA LEU A 381 35.24 -12.28 13.87
C LEU A 381 35.67 -11.72 12.51
N ASP A 382 36.72 -10.91 12.52
CA ASP A 382 37.36 -10.42 11.30
C ASP A 382 38.19 -11.50 10.62
N VAL A 383 38.27 -11.44 9.29
CA VAL A 383 39.21 -12.28 8.54
C VAL A 383 40.62 -11.71 8.75
N ALA A 384 41.47 -12.46 9.44
CA ALA A 384 42.84 -12.06 9.73
C ALA A 384 43.66 -11.77 8.45
N ILE A 385 44.60 -10.83 8.56
CA ILE A 385 45.59 -10.51 7.53
C ILE A 385 46.33 -11.80 7.12
N GLY A 386 46.46 -12.05 5.82
CA GLY A 386 47.06 -13.28 5.28
C GLY A 386 46.10 -14.46 5.14
N LYS A 387 44.81 -14.31 5.49
CA LYS A 387 43.77 -15.34 5.34
C LYS A 387 42.60 -14.90 4.46
N PHE A 388 41.84 -15.86 3.94
CA PHE A 388 40.62 -15.64 3.14
C PHE A 388 39.48 -16.58 3.55
N TYR A 389 38.23 -16.24 3.21
CA TYR A 389 37.07 -17.07 3.53
C TYR A 389 36.04 -17.13 2.39
N ARG A 390 35.69 -18.34 1.91
CA ARG A 390 34.68 -18.56 0.86
C ARG A 390 33.54 -19.49 1.34
N PRO A 391 32.27 -19.03 1.41
CA PRO A 391 31.16 -19.79 1.99
C PRO A 391 30.84 -21.12 1.30
N GLU A 392 31.18 -21.27 0.02
CA GLU A 392 30.94 -22.50 -0.73
C GLU A 392 31.97 -23.61 -0.44
N ILE A 393 33.14 -23.25 0.10
CA ILE A 393 34.30 -24.16 0.22
C ILE A 393 34.60 -24.48 1.69
N HIS A 394 34.35 -23.57 2.62
CA HIS A 394 34.74 -23.71 4.03
C HIS A 394 33.55 -24.16 4.90
N GLN A 395 33.29 -25.47 4.92
CA GLN A 395 32.21 -26.10 5.70
C GLN A 395 32.44 -26.02 7.22
N ASP A 396 33.69 -25.84 7.65
CA ASP A 396 34.14 -25.69 9.04
C ASP A 396 33.98 -24.25 9.59
N GLY A 397 33.57 -23.30 8.75
CA GLY A 397 33.42 -21.89 9.14
C GLY A 397 34.74 -21.15 9.40
N ALA A 398 35.90 -21.78 9.13
CA ALA A 398 37.21 -21.24 9.47
C ALA A 398 37.95 -20.60 8.26
N PRO A 399 38.58 -19.41 8.41
CA PRO A 399 39.43 -18.83 7.36
C PRO A 399 40.68 -19.68 7.03
N LYS A 400 41.06 -19.75 5.75
CA LYS A 400 42.26 -20.46 5.26
C LYS A 400 43.39 -19.50 4.88
N ASP A 401 44.63 -19.99 4.83
CA ASP A 401 45.81 -19.20 4.49
C ASP A 401 45.82 -18.80 3.00
N CYS A 402 46.34 -17.61 2.70
CA CYS A 402 46.42 -17.10 1.33
C CYS A 402 47.30 -18.00 0.42
N PRO A 403 46.86 -18.38 -0.78
CA PRO A 403 47.67 -19.17 -1.71
C PRO A 403 48.82 -18.36 -2.34
N GLN A 404 49.81 -19.05 -2.91
CA GLN A 404 50.90 -18.42 -3.68
C GLN A 404 50.37 -17.64 -4.90
N GLY A 405 51.12 -16.62 -5.33
CA GLY A 405 50.73 -15.69 -6.39
C GLY A 405 49.61 -14.74 -5.98
N HIS A 406 49.09 -14.85 -4.75
CA HIS A 406 47.99 -14.03 -4.25
C HIS A 406 48.38 -13.34 -2.94
N TYR A 407 47.68 -12.25 -2.64
CA TYR A 407 47.78 -11.55 -1.38
C TYR A 407 46.41 -11.42 -0.74
N CYS A 408 46.37 -11.52 0.58
CA CYS A 408 45.14 -11.45 1.35
C CYS A 408 45.29 -10.38 2.43
N LYS A 409 44.69 -9.20 2.21
CA LYS A 409 44.78 -8.08 3.16
C LYS A 409 43.99 -8.30 4.46
N GLY A 410 43.24 -9.41 4.58
CA GLY A 410 42.23 -9.57 5.62
C GLY A 410 41.14 -8.51 5.51
N GLY A 411 40.31 -8.33 6.54
CA GLY A 411 39.54 -7.09 6.68
C GLY A 411 38.21 -7.15 7.44
N TYR A 412 37.76 -5.92 7.73
CA TYR A 412 36.55 -5.47 8.42
C TYR A 412 35.78 -4.53 7.46
N ALA A 413 34.48 -4.76 7.20
CA ALA A 413 33.71 -3.95 6.24
C ALA A 413 33.07 -2.71 6.91
N ARG A 414 33.78 -1.55 6.95
CA ARG A 414 33.16 -0.26 7.34
C ARG A 414 32.47 0.50 6.19
N ASN A 415 32.54 0.03 4.95
CA ASN A 415 31.83 0.66 3.83
C ASN A 415 31.67 -0.35 2.68
N LEU A 416 30.46 -0.88 2.51
CA LEU A 416 30.08 -1.74 1.38
C LEU A 416 29.99 -1.00 0.03
N THR A 417 30.35 0.29 -0.03
CA THR A 417 30.15 1.11 -1.23
C THR A 417 31.42 1.38 -2.04
N ILE A 418 32.61 0.90 -1.63
CA ILE A 418 33.82 1.13 -2.42
C ILE A 418 34.72 -0.12 -2.42
N SER A 419 34.61 -0.90 -3.51
CA SER A 419 35.51 -1.99 -3.98
C SER A 419 34.94 -3.42 -3.88
N PRO A 420 34.90 -4.20 -4.98
CA PRO A 420 34.40 -5.58 -5.02
C PRO A 420 35.33 -6.61 -4.38
N THR A 421 36.48 -6.21 -3.84
CA THR A 421 37.43 -7.10 -3.16
C THR A 421 37.11 -7.20 -1.67
N ALA A 422 35.96 -7.76 -1.33
CA ALA A 422 35.71 -8.24 0.02
C ALA A 422 36.70 -9.39 0.35
N PRO A 423 37.04 -9.64 1.63
CA PRO A 423 37.93 -10.76 2.05
C PRO A 423 37.39 -12.18 1.75
N GLN A 424 36.40 -12.26 0.85
CA GLN A 424 35.75 -13.47 0.37
C GLN A 424 36.65 -14.35 -0.52
N SER A 425 37.76 -13.78 -1.05
CA SER A 425 38.67 -14.52 -1.93
C SER A 425 40.10 -13.97 -1.89
N ALA A 426 41.07 -14.83 -2.19
CA ALA A 426 42.47 -14.45 -2.35
C ALA A 426 42.64 -13.55 -3.58
N THR A 427 43.30 -12.39 -3.44
CA THR A 427 43.46 -11.45 -4.56
C THR A 427 44.76 -11.73 -5.30
N PRO A 428 44.75 -11.93 -6.63
CA PRO A 428 45.98 -12.19 -7.38
C PRO A 428 46.93 -11.00 -7.31
N CYS A 429 48.23 -11.26 -7.23
CA CYS A 429 49.25 -10.21 -7.29
C CYS A 429 49.16 -9.45 -8.62
N PRO A 430 49.07 -8.11 -8.60
CA PRO A 430 49.00 -7.33 -9.82
C PRO A 430 50.34 -7.35 -10.56
N SER A 431 50.31 -7.07 -11.86
CA SER A 431 51.50 -6.93 -12.70
C SER A 431 52.54 -6.00 -12.07
N GLY A 432 53.82 -6.34 -12.23
CA GLY A 432 54.96 -5.70 -11.57
C GLY A 432 55.27 -6.26 -10.18
N TYR A 433 54.46 -7.19 -9.67
CA TYR A 433 54.65 -7.85 -8.38
C TYR A 433 54.45 -9.37 -8.46
N TYR A 434 55.03 -10.10 -7.51
CA TYR A 434 54.90 -11.55 -7.39
C TYR A 434 54.77 -11.99 -5.93
N GLN A 435 54.32 -13.23 -5.69
CA GLN A 435 54.33 -13.80 -4.34
C GLN A 435 54.59 -15.31 -4.37
N ASN A 436 55.63 -15.75 -3.68
CA ASN A 436 56.09 -17.14 -3.68
C ASN A 436 55.77 -17.89 -2.36
N HIS A 437 55.17 -17.23 -1.36
CA HIS A 437 54.81 -17.82 -0.06
C HIS A 437 53.29 -17.82 0.20
N THR A 438 52.81 -18.81 0.94
CA THR A 438 51.41 -18.87 1.41
C THR A 438 51.22 -18.04 2.69
N GLY A 439 49.99 -17.57 2.94
CA GLY A 439 49.62 -16.80 4.13
C GLY A 439 50.05 -15.33 4.09
N ASN A 440 50.54 -14.83 2.94
CA ASN A 440 51.04 -13.47 2.85
C ASN A 440 49.93 -12.46 2.52
N TRP A 441 50.13 -11.22 2.95
CA TRP A 441 49.16 -10.15 2.85
C TRP A 441 49.52 -9.06 1.84
N SER A 442 50.72 -9.15 1.28
CA SER A 442 51.22 -8.26 0.22
C SER A 442 52.04 -9.05 -0.82
N CYS A 443 52.25 -8.42 -1.97
CA CYS A 443 53.09 -8.95 -3.04
C CYS A 443 54.46 -8.25 -3.03
N ASP A 444 55.49 -9.01 -3.38
CA ASP A 444 56.86 -8.54 -3.53
C ASP A 444 57.06 -7.93 -4.92
N ILE A 445 57.99 -6.96 -5.05
CA ILE A 445 58.17 -6.20 -6.29
C ILE A 445 59.09 -6.97 -7.25
N CYS A 446 58.80 -6.92 -8.55
CA CYS A 446 59.58 -7.58 -9.58
C CYS A 446 61.00 -6.96 -9.70
N PRO A 447 62.09 -7.76 -9.77
CA PRO A 447 63.47 -7.25 -9.81
C PRO A 447 63.85 -6.64 -11.17
N ILE A 448 64.82 -5.71 -11.18
CA ILE A 448 65.29 -4.97 -12.38
C ILE A 448 65.89 -5.93 -13.42
N GLY A 449 65.59 -5.69 -14.71
CA GLY A 449 65.99 -6.56 -15.83
C GLY A 449 65.01 -7.70 -16.14
N SER A 450 64.04 -7.89 -15.25
CA SER A 450 62.91 -8.81 -15.40
C SER A 450 61.59 -8.03 -15.38
N TRP A 451 60.51 -8.66 -15.82
CA TRP A 451 59.15 -8.09 -15.79
C TRP A 451 58.14 -9.16 -15.38
N CYS A 452 57.07 -8.76 -14.70
CA CYS A 452 56.05 -9.65 -14.15
C CYS A 452 54.70 -9.20 -14.68
N ASP A 453 54.33 -9.62 -15.90
CA ASP A 453 53.17 -9.03 -16.61
C ASP A 453 51.83 -9.65 -16.25
N SER A 454 51.83 -10.92 -15.85
CA SER A 454 50.61 -11.66 -15.53
C SER A 454 50.13 -11.38 -14.11
N ASN A 455 48.82 -11.16 -13.96
CA ASN A 455 48.18 -11.23 -12.66
C ASN A 455 48.41 -12.62 -12.04
N ALA A 456 48.63 -12.65 -10.73
CA ALA A 456 48.97 -13.82 -9.93
C ALA A 456 50.38 -14.41 -10.13
N ALA A 457 51.37 -13.60 -10.54
CA ALA A 457 52.72 -14.09 -10.74
C ALA A 457 53.30 -14.74 -9.47
N ILE A 458 53.76 -15.98 -9.61
CA ILE A 458 54.50 -16.70 -8.57
C ILE A 458 56.03 -16.45 -8.67
N ALA A 459 56.52 -15.95 -9.83
CA ALA A 459 57.92 -15.63 -10.10
C ALA A 459 58.12 -14.64 -11.30
N PRO A 460 59.30 -13.98 -11.48
CA PRO A 460 59.60 -13.00 -12.57
C PRO A 460 59.94 -13.55 -13.99
N ALA A 461 59.62 -12.79 -15.07
CA ALA A 461 59.85 -13.11 -16.51
C ALA A 461 60.82 -12.14 -17.26
N LYS A 462 61.09 -12.29 -18.60
CA LYS A 462 62.18 -11.63 -19.40
C LYS A 462 61.73 -10.53 -20.40
N CYS A 463 62.45 -9.38 -20.52
CA CYS A 463 62.07 -8.08 -21.17
C CYS A 463 61.78 -8.01 -22.72
N PRO A 464 60.83 -7.15 -23.22
CA PRO A 464 60.45 -6.95 -24.66
C PRO A 464 61.28 -5.94 -25.51
N ASP A 465 61.13 -5.97 -26.85
CA ASP A 465 61.91 -5.18 -27.84
C ASP A 465 61.49 -3.69 -27.98
N GLY A 466 62.44 -2.80 -28.30
CA GLY A 466 62.19 -1.36 -28.58
C GLY A 466 62.16 -0.44 -27.35
N TYR A 467 62.26 -1.00 -26.15
CA TYR A 467 62.15 -0.30 -24.86
C TYR A 467 63.11 -0.89 -23.80
N VAL A 468 63.16 -0.32 -22.59
CA VAL A 468 64.14 -0.70 -21.53
C VAL A 468 63.44 -1.15 -20.24
N CYS A 469 63.71 -2.35 -19.68
CA CYS A 469 63.03 -2.82 -18.44
C CYS A 469 63.67 -2.40 -17.10
N TRP A 470 62.85 -1.86 -16.20
CA TRP A 470 63.25 -1.40 -14.85
C TRP A 470 62.63 -2.18 -13.67
N GLY A 471 62.13 -3.41 -13.87
CA GLY A 471 61.62 -4.25 -12.78
C GLY A 471 60.16 -3.91 -12.40
N LYS A 472 59.94 -3.34 -11.21
CA LYS A 472 58.60 -2.98 -10.69
C LYS A 472 57.86 -1.99 -11.59
N GLU A 473 58.61 -1.08 -12.20
CA GLU A 473 58.09 -0.02 -13.07
C GLU A 473 57.73 -0.56 -14.47
N GLY A 474 57.90 -1.87 -14.67
CA GLY A 474 57.69 -2.54 -15.94
C GLY A 474 58.84 -2.22 -16.90
N TYR A 475 58.49 -2.12 -18.17
CA TYR A 475 59.38 -1.62 -19.19
C TYR A 475 59.13 -0.14 -19.44
N ASP A 476 60.19 0.64 -19.58
CA ASP A 476 60.18 2.09 -19.68
C ASP A 476 59.93 2.52 -21.10
N GLN A 477 58.75 3.07 -21.25
CA GLN A 477 58.27 3.72 -22.44
C GLN A 477 58.71 5.20 -22.49
N ASP A 478 59.15 5.78 -21.37
CA ASP A 478 59.48 7.21 -21.16
C ASP A 478 60.90 7.59 -21.59
N VAL A 479 61.71 6.62 -21.99
CA VAL A 479 62.90 6.87 -22.82
C VAL A 479 62.57 6.43 -24.25
N PRO A 480 61.73 7.20 -24.96
CA PRO A 480 61.33 6.89 -26.31
C PRO A 480 62.45 7.21 -27.28
N LEU A 481 62.55 6.42 -28.35
CA LEU A 481 63.37 6.79 -29.51
C LEU A 481 62.78 8.02 -30.24
N CYS A 482 61.48 8.34 -30.10
CA CYS A 482 60.80 9.45 -30.80
C CYS A 482 60.23 10.54 -29.86
N PRO A 483 60.39 11.85 -30.16
CA PRO A 483 59.84 12.96 -29.34
C PRO A 483 58.31 13.15 -29.47
N GLN A 484 57.70 13.80 -28.48
CA GLN A 484 56.25 14.10 -28.46
C GLN A 484 55.81 15.04 -29.60
N GLY A 485 54.60 14.83 -30.15
CA GLY A 485 54.02 15.62 -31.25
C GLY A 485 54.48 15.20 -32.65
N LEU A 486 55.42 14.26 -32.73
CA LEU A 486 56.00 13.72 -33.97
C LEU A 486 55.84 12.20 -34.03
N ILE A 487 55.80 11.65 -35.24
CA ILE A 487 55.81 10.21 -35.51
C ILE A 487 57.11 9.83 -36.20
N CYS A 488 57.78 8.79 -35.71
CA CYS A 488 59.01 8.25 -36.28
C CYS A 488 58.71 7.12 -37.27
N VAL A 489 59.15 7.30 -38.51
CA VAL A 489 58.90 6.37 -39.61
C VAL A 489 60.20 5.67 -39.99
N GLU A 490 60.20 4.34 -39.93
CA GLU A 490 61.35 3.55 -40.32
C GLU A 490 61.53 3.57 -41.85
N SER A 491 62.71 3.98 -42.32
CA SER A 491 63.02 4.07 -43.75
C SER A 491 63.63 2.77 -44.28
N LEU A 492 63.35 2.44 -45.54
CA LEU A 492 64.04 1.38 -46.29
C LEU A 492 65.50 1.77 -46.60
N ALA A 493 66.34 1.73 -45.57
CA ALA A 493 67.77 1.43 -45.54
C ALA A 493 68.73 2.00 -46.62
N THR A 494 68.58 3.25 -47.11
CA THR A 494 69.55 3.79 -48.11
C THR A 494 70.04 5.25 -47.95
N ALA A 495 69.71 6.01 -46.90
CA ALA A 495 70.16 7.40 -46.78
C ALA A 495 71.37 7.61 -45.83
N ARG A 496 72.34 8.46 -46.23
CA ARG A 496 73.58 8.80 -45.46
C ARG A 496 73.29 9.76 -44.28
N PRO A 497 74.06 9.69 -43.17
CA PRO A 497 73.78 10.46 -41.96
C PRO A 497 74.06 11.96 -42.08
N THR A 498 73.12 12.80 -41.62
CA THR A 498 73.31 14.24 -41.38
C THR A 498 73.32 14.54 -39.87
N VAL A 499 74.31 15.31 -39.42
CA VAL A 499 74.49 15.70 -38.01
C VAL A 499 73.55 16.85 -37.66
N VAL A 500 72.55 16.62 -36.81
CA VAL A 500 71.73 17.69 -36.23
C VAL A 500 72.30 18.12 -34.88
N ARG A 501 72.77 19.37 -34.77
CA ARG A 501 73.20 19.98 -33.51
C ARG A 501 71.99 20.46 -32.71
N ALA A 502 71.66 19.80 -31.61
CA ALA A 502 70.63 20.26 -30.68
C ALA A 502 71.05 21.56 -29.96
N THR A 503 70.18 22.58 -29.98
CA THR A 503 70.32 23.80 -29.19
C THR A 503 70.08 23.53 -27.70
N ARG A 504 71.09 23.78 -26.87
CA ARG A 504 71.02 23.72 -25.41
C ARG A 504 70.08 24.80 -24.85
N ARG A 505 68.97 24.43 -24.22
CA ARG A 505 68.36 25.25 -23.16
C ARG A 505 68.54 24.55 -21.81
N ARG A 506 69.27 25.22 -20.92
CA ARG A 506 69.52 24.79 -19.54
C ARG A 506 68.20 24.84 -18.75
N LEU A 507 67.77 23.70 -18.20
CA LEU A 507 67.02 23.67 -16.95
C LEU A 507 67.85 22.96 -15.89
N LYS A 508 68.15 23.68 -14.81
CA LYS A 508 68.79 23.15 -13.61
C LYS A 508 67.74 22.35 -12.84
N LEU A 509 67.97 21.06 -12.58
CA LEU A 509 67.55 20.38 -11.35
C LEU A 509 68.33 19.08 -11.13
N ARG A 510 68.36 18.65 -9.87
CA ARG A 510 69.42 17.89 -9.19
C ARG A 510 69.49 16.40 -9.57
N ARG A 511 70.74 15.91 -9.58
CA ARG A 511 71.25 14.54 -9.29
C ARG A 511 70.23 13.39 -9.39
N SER A 512 70.03 12.90 -10.60
CA SER A 512 69.91 11.48 -10.92
C SER A 512 70.45 11.30 -12.35
N ARG A 513 71.27 10.28 -12.60
CA ARG A 513 71.88 10.02 -13.91
C ARG A 513 70.80 9.59 -14.91
N ARG A 514 70.20 10.54 -15.65
CA ARG A 514 69.48 10.19 -16.90
C ARG A 514 70.52 9.96 -18.00
N ARG A 515 70.56 8.74 -18.57
CA ARG A 515 71.26 8.45 -19.83
C ARG A 515 70.37 8.97 -20.97
N LEU A 516 70.92 9.78 -21.89
CA LEU A 516 70.19 10.21 -23.08
C LEU A 516 70.18 9.06 -24.10
N ALA A 517 69.03 8.78 -24.70
CA ALA A 517 68.91 7.90 -25.87
C ALA A 517 69.22 8.69 -27.16
N GLU A 518 69.99 8.12 -28.08
CA GLU A 518 70.31 8.70 -29.39
C GLU A 518 69.52 7.97 -30.48
N VAL A 519 68.91 8.72 -31.42
CA VAL A 519 68.05 8.18 -32.49
C VAL A 519 68.91 7.70 -33.68
N PRO A 520 68.72 6.47 -34.20
CA PRO A 520 69.46 5.96 -35.34
C PRO A 520 69.20 6.74 -36.65
N ALA A 521 70.19 6.80 -37.54
CA ALA A 521 70.12 7.56 -38.80
C ALA A 521 69.12 7.04 -39.86
N THR A 522 68.40 5.95 -39.57
CA THR A 522 67.46 5.25 -40.47
C THR A 522 65.99 5.62 -40.25
N VAL A 523 65.71 6.63 -39.42
CA VAL A 523 64.37 7.00 -38.96
C VAL A 523 64.06 8.46 -39.35
N GLU A 524 62.91 8.68 -40.00
CA GLU A 524 62.38 9.99 -40.42
C GLU A 524 61.26 10.47 -39.47
N THR A 525 61.08 11.78 -39.24
CA THR A 525 60.07 12.33 -38.33
C THR A 525 59.03 13.21 -39.04
N ILE A 526 57.73 13.01 -38.77
CA ILE A 526 56.60 13.74 -39.39
C ILE A 526 55.66 14.29 -38.30
N ASP A 527 54.99 15.43 -38.57
CA ASP A 527 54.01 16.07 -37.67
C ASP A 527 52.76 15.19 -37.46
N CYS A 528 52.18 15.26 -36.26
CA CYS A 528 50.97 14.50 -35.90
C CYS A 528 49.73 14.98 -36.69
N PRO A 529 48.93 14.09 -37.30
CA PRO A 529 47.73 14.49 -38.06
C PRO A 529 46.60 15.06 -37.18
N PRO A 530 45.71 15.92 -37.72
CA PRO A 530 44.57 16.49 -36.97
C PRO A 530 43.59 15.40 -36.50
N GLY A 531 42.99 15.59 -35.32
CA GLY A 531 42.10 14.59 -34.68
C GLY A 531 42.83 13.48 -33.90
N PHE A 532 44.16 13.44 -33.96
CA PHE A 532 45.02 12.54 -33.20
C PHE A 532 45.99 13.34 -32.32
N TYR A 533 46.47 12.72 -31.26
CA TYR A 533 47.59 13.26 -30.49
C TYR A 533 48.70 12.22 -30.40
N CYS A 534 49.94 12.67 -30.61
CA CYS A 534 51.09 11.79 -30.73
C CYS A 534 51.95 11.88 -29.46
N PRO A 535 51.80 10.95 -28.51
CA PRO A 535 52.66 10.89 -27.33
C PRO A 535 54.11 10.50 -27.71
N PRO A 536 55.08 10.72 -26.81
CA PRO A 536 56.46 10.30 -27.02
C PRO A 536 56.57 8.80 -27.38
N GLY A 537 57.43 8.44 -28.35
CA GLY A 537 57.66 7.06 -28.77
C GLY A 537 56.73 6.55 -29.89
N SER A 538 55.91 7.44 -30.46
CA SER A 538 55.03 7.12 -31.60
C SER A 538 55.82 6.74 -32.85
N VAL A 539 55.49 5.58 -33.44
CA VAL A 539 56.14 5.04 -34.64
C VAL A 539 55.13 4.66 -35.73
N ALA A 540 55.57 4.70 -36.99
CA ALA A 540 54.76 4.30 -38.14
C ALA A 540 55.64 3.67 -39.25
N ALA A 541 55.02 3.01 -40.22
CA ALA A 541 55.73 2.35 -41.33
C ALA A 541 55.31 2.93 -42.68
N ARG A 542 56.24 2.97 -43.65
CA ARG A 542 55.93 3.28 -45.06
C ARG A 542 55.57 2.00 -45.81
N THR A 543 54.46 2.06 -46.54
CA THR A 543 54.06 1.04 -47.52
C THR A 543 54.80 1.23 -48.84
N GLU A 544 54.80 0.20 -49.71
CA GLU A 544 55.49 0.23 -51.02
C GLU A 544 54.98 1.35 -51.94
N ASP A 545 53.71 1.75 -51.80
CA ASP A 545 53.06 2.84 -52.55
C ASP A 545 53.35 4.24 -51.97
N GLY A 546 54.13 4.33 -50.89
CA GLY A 546 54.53 5.59 -50.27
C GLY A 546 53.56 6.14 -49.20
N SER A 547 52.44 5.45 -48.93
CA SER A 547 51.49 5.82 -47.87
C SER A 547 51.96 5.41 -46.47
N ILE A 548 51.58 6.17 -45.44
CA ILE A 548 52.01 5.98 -44.04
C ILE A 548 50.95 5.17 -43.30
N MET A 549 51.33 4.01 -42.77
CA MET A 549 50.48 3.23 -41.86
C MET A 549 50.88 3.52 -40.42
N MET A 550 49.94 4.10 -39.66
CA MET A 550 50.10 4.44 -38.24
C MET A 550 50.05 3.16 -37.41
N SER A 551 50.94 3.05 -36.43
CA SER A 551 50.92 1.97 -35.44
C SER A 551 49.83 2.22 -34.39
N ASP A 552 49.39 1.16 -33.71
CA ASP A 552 48.32 1.19 -32.69
C ASP A 552 48.60 2.16 -31.51
N ASN A 553 49.85 2.61 -31.37
CA ASN A 553 50.32 3.53 -30.33
C ASN A 553 50.04 5.02 -30.63
N VAL A 554 49.31 5.36 -31.71
CA VAL A 554 48.91 6.73 -32.05
C VAL A 554 47.40 6.93 -31.77
N PRO A 555 47.01 7.45 -30.59
CA PRO A 555 45.60 7.54 -30.18
C PRO A 555 44.82 8.68 -30.82
N ALA A 556 43.55 8.39 -31.13
CA ALA A 556 42.56 9.40 -31.54
C ALA A 556 42.12 10.27 -30.35
N CYS A 557 41.84 11.55 -30.61
CA CYS A 557 41.38 12.50 -29.61
C CYS A 557 39.86 12.34 -29.41
N SER A 558 39.45 11.63 -28.36
CA SER A 558 38.02 11.31 -28.08
C SER A 558 37.58 11.70 -26.65
N ILE A 559 38.29 12.64 -26.00
CA ILE A 559 38.06 13.01 -24.60
C ILE A 559 37.08 14.21 -24.51
N PRO A 560 35.95 14.11 -23.77
CA PRO A 560 35.01 15.22 -23.60
C PRO A 560 35.69 16.39 -22.88
N GLY A 561 35.74 17.56 -23.51
CA GLY A 561 36.39 18.75 -22.97
C GLY A 561 37.57 19.28 -23.79
N ILE A 562 38.06 18.51 -24.77
CA ILE A 562 39.42 18.67 -25.29
C ILE A 562 39.47 18.52 -26.82
N VAL A 563 40.16 19.45 -27.51
CA VAL A 563 40.33 19.52 -28.97
C VAL A 563 41.80 19.21 -29.35
N CYS A 564 42.05 18.46 -30.44
CA CYS A 564 43.40 18.20 -30.97
C CYS A 564 43.57 18.70 -32.42
N THR A 565 44.41 19.71 -32.62
CA THR A 565 44.80 20.24 -33.94
C THR A 565 46.07 19.54 -34.46
N GLU A 566 46.45 19.76 -35.72
CA GLU A 566 47.69 19.23 -36.32
C GLU A 566 48.94 19.55 -35.46
N GLY A 567 49.84 18.58 -35.28
CA GLY A 567 51.04 18.67 -34.45
C GLY A 567 50.82 18.50 -32.94
N SER A 568 49.61 18.10 -32.50
CA SER A 568 49.30 17.98 -31.07
C SER A 568 50.05 16.83 -30.40
N ALA A 569 50.89 17.15 -29.42
CA ALA A 569 51.61 16.20 -28.58
C ALA A 569 50.77 15.66 -27.40
N VAL A 570 49.81 16.47 -26.96
CA VAL A 570 48.88 16.19 -25.86
C VAL A 570 47.55 16.85 -26.20
N PRO A 571 46.42 16.33 -25.69
CA PRO A 571 45.11 16.90 -25.96
C PRO A 571 44.99 18.24 -25.20
N LEU A 572 44.74 19.35 -25.91
CA LEU A 572 44.79 20.73 -25.38
C LEU A 572 43.43 21.15 -24.79
N ALA A 573 43.38 21.34 -23.47
CA ALA A 573 42.21 21.90 -22.80
C ALA A 573 42.02 23.37 -23.21
N VAL A 574 40.83 23.74 -23.68
CA VAL A 574 40.49 25.13 -23.95
C VAL A 574 40.33 25.86 -22.60
N ASP A 575 41.13 26.90 -22.34
CA ASP A 575 41.12 27.75 -21.12
C ASP A 575 39.81 28.56 -20.91
N THR A 576 38.71 28.18 -21.55
CA THR A 576 37.39 28.69 -21.18
C THR A 576 36.86 27.85 -20.03
N PRO A 577 36.65 28.41 -18.82
CA PRO A 577 35.92 27.69 -17.79
C PRO A 577 34.58 27.32 -18.41
N ILE A 578 34.30 26.01 -18.50
CA ILE A 578 32.99 25.53 -18.92
C ILE A 578 32.01 26.14 -17.93
N THR A 579 31.33 27.21 -18.33
CA THR A 579 30.34 27.88 -17.49
C THR A 579 29.23 26.88 -17.20
N GLU A 580 28.65 26.97 -16.01
CA GLU A 580 27.47 26.19 -15.62
C GLU A 580 26.47 26.08 -16.78
N GLY A 581 26.12 24.84 -17.14
CA GLY A 581 25.22 24.56 -18.26
C GLY A 581 25.82 24.15 -19.61
N PHE A 582 27.14 24.07 -19.80
CA PHE A 582 27.75 23.67 -21.09
C PHE A 582 28.52 22.34 -21.01
N TYR A 583 28.62 21.62 -22.14
CA TYR A 583 29.36 20.36 -22.34
C TYR A 583 30.15 20.39 -23.66
N VAL A 584 31.03 19.41 -23.90
CA VAL A 584 31.82 19.33 -25.14
C VAL A 584 31.31 18.21 -26.05
N SER A 585 31.28 18.45 -27.36
CA SER A 585 30.81 17.52 -28.38
C SER A 585 31.63 16.21 -28.41
N GLU A 586 31.02 15.11 -28.88
CA GLU A 586 31.63 13.77 -28.87
C GLU A 586 32.94 13.67 -29.68
N ASP A 587 33.08 14.49 -30.73
CA ASP A 587 34.28 14.61 -31.57
C ASP A 587 35.35 15.55 -30.97
N GLY A 588 35.09 16.12 -29.79
CA GLY A 588 36.00 17.00 -29.09
C GLY A 588 36.22 18.35 -29.79
N SER A 589 35.38 18.74 -30.75
CA SER A 589 35.63 19.92 -31.60
C SER A 589 34.95 21.21 -31.12
N GLN A 590 33.84 21.14 -30.36
CA GLN A 590 33.01 22.29 -29.98
C GLN A 590 32.40 22.22 -28.57
N LEU A 591 32.09 23.38 -27.98
CA LEU A 591 31.33 23.55 -26.73
C LEU A 591 29.84 23.74 -27.04
N LEU A 592 28.97 22.91 -26.44
CA LEU A 592 27.52 22.90 -26.64
C LEU A 592 26.76 23.13 -25.33
N PRO A 593 25.64 23.87 -25.33
CA PRO A 593 24.78 23.99 -24.14
C PRO A 593 24.08 22.67 -23.84
N CYS A 594 23.92 22.34 -22.57
CA CYS A 594 23.19 21.14 -22.14
C CYS A 594 21.74 21.23 -22.59
N VAL A 595 21.28 20.16 -23.21
CA VAL A 595 19.95 20.11 -23.84
C VAL A 595 18.85 19.99 -22.78
N PRO A 596 17.60 20.39 -23.10
CA PRO A 596 16.47 20.22 -22.20
C PRO A 596 16.36 18.77 -21.69
N GLY A 597 16.05 18.62 -20.40
CA GLY A 597 15.98 17.33 -19.70
C GLY A 597 17.26 16.95 -18.97
N PHE A 598 18.36 17.66 -19.23
CA PHE A 598 19.66 17.40 -18.65
C PHE A 598 20.18 18.63 -17.91
N SER A 599 20.95 18.38 -16.85
CA SER A 599 21.65 19.41 -16.07
C SER A 599 23.15 19.15 -16.08
N CYS A 600 23.92 20.23 -16.06
CA CYS A 600 25.37 20.18 -16.08
C CYS A 600 25.95 21.01 -14.95
N THR A 601 26.22 20.35 -13.82
CA THR A 601 26.88 20.97 -12.67
C THR A 601 28.40 20.92 -12.81
N THR A 602 29.09 22.01 -12.49
CA THR A 602 30.56 22.10 -12.47
C THR A 602 31.16 21.59 -11.17
N THR A 603 30.61 20.51 -10.61
CA THR A 603 31.15 19.90 -9.39
C THR A 603 32.35 19.02 -9.71
N ARG A 604 33.53 19.66 -9.69
CA ARG A 604 34.92 19.13 -9.62
C ARG A 604 35.17 17.72 -10.21
N SER A 605 35.95 17.72 -11.28
CA SER A 605 36.80 16.63 -11.83
C SER A 605 36.31 15.89 -13.07
N GLY A 606 35.32 16.40 -13.80
CA GLY A 606 34.97 15.95 -15.14
C GLY A 606 34.14 17.02 -15.83
N GLY A 607 34.51 17.43 -17.05
CA GLY A 607 33.75 18.37 -17.85
C GLY A 607 32.28 17.93 -17.94
N GLY A 608 31.36 18.89 -17.90
CA GLY A 608 29.93 18.69 -17.65
C GLY A 608 29.27 17.74 -18.64
N TYR A 609 29.33 16.44 -18.40
CA TYR A 609 28.54 15.47 -19.14
C TYR A 609 27.07 15.67 -18.76
N PRO A 610 26.15 15.78 -19.73
CA PRO A 610 24.75 16.05 -19.44
C PRO A 610 24.17 14.96 -18.53
N GLN A 611 23.71 15.34 -17.33
CA GLN A 611 23.06 14.45 -16.39
C GLN A 611 21.55 14.51 -16.53
N PRO A 612 20.87 13.38 -16.80
CA PRO A 612 19.43 13.38 -16.92
C PRO A 612 18.81 13.79 -15.58
N CYS A 613 17.80 14.66 -15.62
CA CYS A 613 17.10 15.05 -14.40
C CYS A 613 16.45 13.83 -13.74
N PRO A 614 16.67 13.59 -12.43
CA PRO A 614 16.09 12.43 -11.74
C PRO A 614 14.56 12.54 -11.67
N PRO A 615 13.84 11.41 -11.49
CA PRO A 615 12.38 11.41 -11.41
C PRO A 615 11.88 12.35 -10.31
N GLY A 616 10.85 13.13 -10.62
CA GLY A 616 10.36 14.23 -9.77
C GLY A 616 11.00 15.60 -10.05
N THR A 617 11.96 15.68 -10.98
CA THR A 617 12.57 16.95 -11.44
C THR A 617 12.61 17.06 -12.97
N TYR A 618 12.72 18.28 -13.50
CA TYR A 618 12.76 18.58 -14.93
C TYR A 618 13.67 19.77 -15.26
N GLN A 619 13.99 19.96 -16.54
CA GLN A 619 14.70 21.16 -17.00
C GLN A 619 14.36 21.54 -18.44
N VAL A 620 13.79 22.73 -18.63
CA VAL A 620 13.29 23.21 -19.95
C VAL A 620 14.35 24.04 -20.68
N SER A 621 15.15 24.80 -19.94
CA SER A 621 16.08 25.77 -20.52
C SER A 621 17.38 25.08 -20.90
N PRO A 622 17.83 25.21 -22.17
CA PRO A 622 19.16 24.77 -22.54
C PRO A 622 20.20 25.59 -21.77
N GLY A 623 21.30 24.95 -21.35
CA GLY A 623 22.33 25.66 -20.60
C GLY A 623 22.10 25.73 -19.08
N SER A 624 21.26 24.87 -18.50
CA SER A 624 20.99 24.92 -17.05
C SER A 624 21.90 24.00 -16.23
N SER A 625 22.31 24.48 -15.06
CA SER A 625 23.13 23.71 -14.10
C SER A 625 22.33 22.94 -13.05
N LEU A 626 21.03 23.19 -12.88
CA LEU A 626 20.23 22.53 -11.84
C LEU A 626 18.88 22.06 -12.37
N CYS A 627 18.45 20.86 -11.98
CA CYS A 627 17.08 20.39 -12.26
C CYS A 627 16.07 21.09 -11.31
N SER A 628 14.94 21.50 -11.87
CA SER A 628 13.83 22.12 -11.14
C SER A 628 12.84 21.05 -10.67
N THR A 629 12.24 21.20 -9.49
CA THR A 629 11.22 20.26 -9.00
C THR A 629 9.90 20.46 -9.73
N CYS A 630 9.22 19.36 -10.05
CA CYS A 630 7.92 19.40 -10.72
C CYS A 630 6.89 19.96 -9.74
N THR A 631 6.08 20.94 -10.15
CA THR A 631 5.12 21.62 -9.29
C THR A 631 3.88 20.76 -9.08
N ALA A 632 3.07 21.06 -8.05
CA ALA A 632 1.77 20.41 -7.87
C ALA A 632 0.93 20.54 -9.15
N GLY A 633 0.22 19.47 -9.51
CA GLY A 633 -0.51 19.36 -10.79
C GLY A 633 0.34 18.86 -11.96
N THR A 634 1.63 18.65 -11.75
CA THR A 634 2.54 18.05 -12.74
C THR A 634 3.35 16.91 -12.14
N MET A 635 3.90 16.05 -12.99
CA MET A 635 4.76 14.94 -12.58
C MET A 635 5.87 14.69 -13.60
N CYS A 636 7.00 14.20 -13.10
CA CYS A 636 8.16 13.86 -13.93
C CYS A 636 8.52 12.40 -13.68
N ALA A 637 7.85 11.53 -14.43
CA ALA A 637 7.95 10.08 -14.25
C ALA A 637 9.30 9.51 -14.70
N ALA A 638 9.85 10.07 -15.78
CA ALA A 638 11.03 9.54 -16.44
C ALA A 638 12.28 10.34 -16.05
N GLU A 639 13.42 9.63 -16.00
CA GLU A 639 14.74 10.27 -16.00
C GLU A 639 14.91 11.10 -17.27
N GLY A 640 15.53 12.27 -17.16
CA GLY A 640 15.78 13.15 -18.29
C GLY A 640 14.58 13.99 -18.73
N SER A 641 13.59 14.21 -17.85
CA SER A 641 12.38 14.95 -18.20
C SER A 641 12.68 16.41 -18.57
N ALA A 642 12.51 16.78 -19.85
CA ALA A 642 12.70 18.15 -20.33
C ALA A 642 11.59 19.10 -19.90
N LEU A 643 10.35 18.62 -19.89
CA LEU A 643 9.18 19.36 -19.44
C LEU A 643 8.41 18.48 -18.45
N PRO A 644 7.77 19.08 -17.43
CA PRO A 644 6.95 18.34 -16.51
C PRO A 644 5.65 17.96 -17.22
N ASN A 645 5.26 16.70 -17.12
CA ASN A 645 3.99 16.25 -17.69
C ASN A 645 2.85 16.71 -16.77
N LEU A 646 1.72 17.11 -17.36
CA LEU A 646 0.52 17.33 -16.56
C LEU A 646 0.17 16.06 -15.79
N CYS A 647 -0.38 16.22 -14.59
CA CYS A 647 -0.92 15.10 -13.83
C CYS A 647 -1.88 14.32 -14.73
N PRO A 648 -1.71 13.01 -14.93
CA PRO A 648 -2.54 12.26 -15.85
C PRO A 648 -4.00 12.29 -15.41
N ALA A 649 -4.90 12.30 -16.38
CA ALA A 649 -6.33 12.24 -16.13
C ALA A 649 -6.71 11.06 -15.22
N GLY A 650 -7.75 11.23 -14.41
CA GLY A 650 -8.18 10.25 -13.40
C GLY A 650 -7.27 10.18 -12.18
N ARG A 651 -6.29 11.08 -12.02
CA ARG A 651 -5.38 11.10 -10.88
C ARG A 651 -5.16 12.52 -10.36
N VAL A 652 -4.66 12.61 -9.12
CA VAL A 652 -4.39 13.87 -8.42
C VAL A 652 -2.92 13.91 -7.99
N CYS A 653 -2.24 15.01 -8.32
CA CYS A 653 -0.83 15.24 -8.01
C CYS A 653 -0.69 16.40 -7.02
N ALA A 654 -0.89 16.12 -5.73
CA ALA A 654 -1.10 17.16 -4.72
C ALA A 654 0.17 17.86 -4.22
N HIS A 655 1.34 17.28 -4.45
CA HIS A 655 2.61 17.77 -3.91
C HIS A 655 3.65 17.92 -5.01
N ALA A 656 4.57 18.87 -4.83
CA ALA A 656 5.72 19.04 -5.71
C ALA A 656 6.72 17.87 -5.60
N GLY A 657 7.59 17.73 -6.61
CA GLY A 657 8.71 16.78 -6.61
C GLY A 657 8.32 15.32 -6.81
N ARG A 658 7.16 15.04 -7.43
CA ARG A 658 6.62 13.69 -7.54
C ARG A 658 6.92 13.04 -8.89
N SER A 659 7.41 11.80 -8.85
CA SER A 659 7.56 10.92 -10.00
C SER A 659 6.32 10.05 -10.27
N GLN A 660 5.38 10.00 -9.31
CA GLN A 660 4.13 9.24 -9.41
C GLN A 660 2.93 10.05 -8.84
N PRO A 661 1.70 9.79 -9.32
CA PRO A 661 0.49 10.44 -8.84
C PRO A 661 0.25 10.21 -7.34
N SER A 662 -0.33 11.19 -6.65
CA SER A 662 -0.56 11.11 -5.20
C SER A 662 -1.80 10.28 -4.85
N TYR A 663 -2.89 10.47 -5.60
CA TYR A 663 -4.18 9.82 -5.35
C TYR A 663 -4.89 9.49 -6.67
N MET A 664 -5.84 8.55 -6.60
CA MET A 664 -6.83 8.37 -7.67
C MET A 664 -7.88 9.49 -7.60
N CYS A 665 -8.49 9.84 -8.73
CA CYS A 665 -9.60 10.78 -8.73
C CYS A 665 -10.73 10.27 -7.82
N PRO A 666 -11.28 11.10 -6.92
CA PRO A 666 -12.31 10.66 -5.99
C PRO A 666 -13.59 10.27 -6.74
N ALA A 667 -14.27 9.23 -6.24
CA ALA A 667 -15.57 8.81 -6.80
C ALA A 667 -16.57 9.97 -6.75
N GLY A 668 -17.50 10.00 -7.71
CA GLY A 668 -18.44 11.13 -7.88
C GLY A 668 -17.87 12.28 -8.72
N SER A 669 -16.58 12.24 -9.06
CA SER A 669 -15.92 13.25 -9.88
C SER A 669 -15.02 12.63 -10.95
N TYR A 670 -14.72 13.41 -11.99
CA TYR A 670 -13.69 13.11 -12.97
C TYR A 670 -12.57 14.14 -12.89
N CYS A 671 -11.34 13.71 -13.19
CA CYS A 671 -10.16 14.54 -13.11
C CYS A 671 -9.56 14.65 -14.49
N LEU A 672 -9.59 15.85 -15.06
CA LEU A 672 -8.86 16.16 -16.29
C LEU A 672 -7.35 16.25 -16.00
N PRO A 673 -6.49 16.29 -17.03
CA PRO A 673 -5.06 16.44 -16.80
C PRO A 673 -4.72 17.71 -16.01
N GLY A 674 -3.84 17.61 -15.01
CA GLY A 674 -3.35 18.75 -14.24
C GLY A 674 -3.93 18.91 -12.83
N VAL A 675 -4.88 18.06 -12.40
CA VAL A 675 -5.51 18.19 -11.08
C VAL A 675 -4.52 17.98 -9.94
N PHE A 676 -4.53 18.89 -8.97
CA PHE A 676 -3.60 18.89 -7.83
C PHE A 676 -4.26 18.92 -6.45
N THR A 677 -5.58 18.85 -6.38
CA THR A 677 -6.29 18.87 -5.11
C THR A 677 -7.39 17.82 -5.11
N LEU A 678 -7.71 17.27 -3.94
CA LEU A 678 -8.87 16.40 -3.74
C LEU A 678 -10.13 17.21 -3.39
N ASN A 679 -9.97 18.47 -3.00
CA ASN A 679 -11.08 19.34 -2.64
C ASN A 679 -11.72 19.89 -3.91
N THR A 680 -12.98 19.54 -4.19
CA THR A 680 -13.75 20.03 -5.34
C THR A 680 -14.15 21.51 -5.23
N LEU A 681 -13.97 22.12 -4.06
CA LEU A 681 -14.32 23.51 -3.74
C LEU A 681 -13.09 24.36 -3.38
N ALA A 682 -11.87 23.93 -3.74
CA ALA A 682 -10.71 24.79 -3.51
C ALA A 682 -10.85 26.08 -4.35
N GLY A 683 -10.45 27.23 -3.80
CA GLY A 683 -10.54 28.54 -4.47
C GLY A 683 -9.52 28.75 -5.59
N VAL A 684 -9.31 27.73 -6.45
CA VAL A 684 -8.38 27.72 -7.59
C VAL A 684 -9.17 27.53 -8.89
N ASP A 685 -8.51 27.69 -10.04
CA ASP A 685 -9.17 27.58 -11.34
C ASP A 685 -9.79 26.16 -11.53
N PRO A 686 -11.09 26.06 -11.91
CA PRO A 686 -11.83 24.82 -12.15
C PRO A 686 -11.07 23.74 -12.93
N LEU A 687 -10.16 24.14 -13.82
CA LEU A 687 -9.37 23.22 -14.64
C LEU A 687 -8.42 22.31 -13.81
N TYR A 688 -8.09 22.71 -12.58
CA TYR A 688 -7.14 21.99 -11.72
C TYR A 688 -7.79 21.30 -10.51
N LEU A 689 -9.12 21.22 -10.47
CA LEU A 689 -9.88 20.52 -9.43
C LEU A 689 -10.58 19.28 -10.00
N PRO A 690 -10.94 18.30 -9.14
CA PRO A 690 -11.85 17.24 -9.52
C PRO A 690 -13.22 17.86 -9.85
N THR A 691 -13.74 17.56 -11.03
CA THR A 691 -15.03 18.08 -11.50
C THR A 691 -16.12 17.06 -11.22
N ILE A 692 -17.17 17.50 -10.53
CA ILE A 692 -18.29 16.64 -10.14
C ILE A 692 -19.04 16.18 -11.40
N CYS A 693 -19.39 14.89 -11.44
CA CYS A 693 -20.16 14.33 -12.54
C CYS A 693 -21.60 14.85 -12.48
N GLY A 694 -22.14 15.21 -13.65
CA GLY A 694 -23.44 15.87 -13.76
C GLY A 694 -24.60 14.93 -13.45
N ASN A 695 -25.78 15.53 -13.22
CA ASN A 695 -27.01 14.79 -12.95
C ASN A 695 -27.25 13.69 -14.02
N GLY A 696 -27.77 12.54 -13.60
CA GLY A 696 -28.09 11.43 -14.50
C GLY A 696 -26.88 10.55 -14.83
N THR A 697 -25.70 10.89 -14.29
CA THR A 697 -24.48 10.12 -14.44
C THR A 697 -23.77 9.91 -13.11
N TYR A 698 -22.96 8.85 -13.03
CA TYR A 698 -22.12 8.53 -11.89
C TYR A 698 -20.68 8.31 -12.34
N CYS A 699 -19.75 8.54 -11.42
CA CYS A 699 -18.32 8.39 -11.68
C CYS A 699 -17.65 7.50 -10.65
N MET A 700 -16.93 6.50 -11.17
CA MET A 700 -16.11 5.63 -10.34
C MET A 700 -14.78 6.31 -9.98
N PRO A 701 -14.08 5.82 -8.93
CA PRO A 701 -12.72 6.29 -8.66
C PRO A 701 -11.84 6.18 -9.89
N GLY A 702 -11.11 7.26 -10.21
CA GLY A 702 -10.20 7.29 -11.35
C GLY A 702 -10.81 7.68 -12.70
N THR A 703 -12.03 8.23 -12.73
CA THR A 703 -12.67 8.71 -13.98
C THR A 703 -11.83 9.81 -14.64
N THR A 704 -11.58 9.68 -15.95
CA THR A 704 -10.57 10.43 -16.72
C THR A 704 -11.14 11.48 -17.67
N THR A 705 -12.42 11.41 -18.00
CA THR A 705 -13.05 12.25 -19.05
C THR A 705 -14.36 12.85 -18.54
N ASN A 706 -14.88 13.86 -19.26
CA ASN A 706 -16.23 14.39 -19.07
C ASN A 706 -17.25 13.79 -20.08
N GLU A 707 -16.79 12.96 -21.01
CA GLU A 707 -17.62 12.36 -22.05
C GLU A 707 -18.40 11.20 -21.46
N ILE A 708 -19.72 11.27 -21.55
CA ILE A 708 -20.58 10.22 -21.00
C ILE A 708 -20.49 8.99 -21.90
N ASN A 709 -19.99 7.87 -21.37
CA ASN A 709 -19.87 6.62 -22.11
C ASN A 709 -20.08 5.40 -21.21
N ASP A 710 -21.25 4.78 -21.30
CA ASP A 710 -21.64 3.62 -20.49
C ASP A 710 -20.72 2.39 -20.64
N LEU A 711 -20.00 2.29 -21.77
CA LEU A 711 -19.11 1.17 -22.06
C LEU A 711 -17.69 1.40 -21.54
N ASP A 712 -17.33 2.64 -21.24
CA ASP A 712 -15.99 2.99 -20.73
C ASP A 712 -16.04 3.12 -19.20
N PRO A 713 -15.35 2.24 -18.45
CA PRO A 713 -15.30 2.33 -16.98
C PRO A 713 -14.55 3.57 -16.46
N ASN A 714 -13.79 4.27 -17.32
CA ASN A 714 -13.05 5.48 -16.98
C ASN A 714 -13.78 6.77 -17.42
N ALA A 715 -15.02 6.66 -17.86
CA ALA A 715 -15.89 7.76 -18.25
C ALA A 715 -17.07 7.90 -17.26
N PRO A 716 -17.70 9.07 -17.17
CA PRO A 716 -19.01 9.21 -16.55
C PRO A 716 -20.01 8.27 -17.21
N ARG A 717 -20.77 7.52 -16.42
CA ARG A 717 -21.73 6.54 -16.94
C ARG A 717 -23.12 6.90 -16.51
N LYS A 718 -24.09 6.66 -17.39
CA LYS A 718 -25.49 6.90 -17.09
C LYS A 718 -25.96 5.94 -16.01
N CYS A 719 -26.75 6.47 -15.09
CA CYS A 719 -27.41 5.62 -14.11
C CYS A 719 -28.39 4.68 -14.81
N VAL A 720 -28.46 3.46 -14.28
CA VAL A 720 -29.24 2.39 -14.91
C VAL A 720 -30.73 2.71 -14.80
N GLU A 721 -31.49 2.24 -15.77
CA GLU A 721 -32.94 2.34 -15.73
C GLU A 721 -33.53 1.70 -14.46
N GLY A 722 -34.64 2.25 -13.97
CA GLY A 722 -35.21 1.93 -12.66
C GLY A 722 -34.54 2.66 -11.50
N TYR A 723 -33.44 3.38 -11.71
CA TYR A 723 -32.75 4.18 -10.68
C TYR A 723 -32.62 5.63 -11.13
N PHE A 724 -32.54 6.55 -10.17
CA PHE A 724 -32.29 7.98 -10.43
C PHE A 724 -31.06 8.48 -9.69
N CYS A 725 -30.40 9.47 -10.26
CA CYS A 725 -29.15 9.96 -9.69
C CYS A 725 -28.93 11.46 -9.96
N GLN A 726 -28.51 12.14 -8.91
CA GLN A 726 -28.14 13.55 -8.95
C GLN A 726 -26.63 13.68 -9.24
N ALA A 727 -26.10 14.89 -9.25
CA ALA A 727 -24.66 15.10 -9.37
C ALA A 727 -23.90 14.50 -8.17
N ASN A 728 -22.61 14.21 -8.37
CA ASN A 728 -21.70 13.65 -7.35
C ASN A 728 -21.98 12.20 -6.94
N GLU A 729 -22.65 11.43 -7.79
CA GLU A 729 -22.97 10.04 -7.49
C GLU A 729 -21.82 9.10 -7.81
N THR A 730 -21.59 8.13 -6.91
CA THR A 730 -20.44 7.21 -6.96
C THR A 730 -20.80 5.84 -7.52
N THR A 731 -22.09 5.53 -7.63
CA THR A 731 -22.58 4.21 -8.03
C THR A 731 -23.65 4.31 -9.12
N TYR A 732 -23.81 3.21 -9.86
CA TYR A 732 -24.80 3.07 -10.93
C TYR A 732 -26.26 3.17 -10.43
N ARG A 733 -26.47 2.96 -9.12
CA ARG A 733 -27.77 3.07 -8.45
C ARG A 733 -28.09 4.50 -8.00
N GLY A 734 -27.11 5.40 -8.07
CA GLY A 734 -27.26 6.78 -7.62
C GLY A 734 -27.85 6.88 -6.22
N GLN A 735 -28.92 7.67 -6.09
CA GLN A 735 -29.63 7.86 -4.83
C GLN A 735 -30.59 6.71 -4.49
N GLY A 736 -31.08 5.97 -5.49
CA GLY A 736 -31.98 4.85 -5.23
C GLY A 736 -32.89 4.48 -6.38
N GLU A 737 -33.71 3.46 -6.11
CA GLU A 737 -34.74 2.96 -7.01
C GLU A 737 -35.86 3.96 -7.19
N CYS A 738 -36.46 3.96 -8.37
CA CYS A 738 -37.66 4.76 -8.62
C CYS A 738 -38.80 4.30 -7.71
N PRO A 739 -39.42 5.20 -6.92
CA PRO A 739 -40.53 4.85 -6.05
C PRO A 739 -41.79 4.45 -6.84
N VAL A 740 -42.72 3.74 -6.20
CA VAL A 740 -44.04 3.44 -6.77
C VAL A 740 -44.75 4.72 -7.23
N GLY A 741 -45.57 4.59 -8.28
CA GLY A 741 -46.20 5.73 -8.95
C GLY A 741 -45.23 6.52 -9.84
N HIS A 742 -43.93 6.21 -9.83
CA HIS A 742 -42.92 6.84 -10.68
C HIS A 742 -42.16 5.80 -11.48
N TYR A 743 -41.60 6.22 -12.61
CA TYR A 743 -40.69 5.41 -13.42
C TYR A 743 -39.44 6.20 -13.76
N CYS A 744 -38.32 5.49 -13.87
CA CYS A 744 -37.00 6.07 -14.13
C CYS A 744 -36.44 5.42 -15.38
N VAL A 745 -36.43 6.15 -16.48
CA VAL A 745 -35.68 5.74 -17.66
C VAL A 745 -34.17 5.88 -17.40
N ARG A 746 -33.34 5.33 -18.29
CA ARG A 746 -31.89 5.44 -18.16
C ARG A 746 -31.44 6.91 -18.08
N ALA A 747 -30.48 7.22 -17.20
CA ALA A 747 -30.03 8.59 -16.89
C ALA A 747 -31.12 9.51 -16.29
N SER A 748 -32.09 8.96 -15.57
CA SER A 748 -33.07 9.79 -14.86
C SER A 748 -32.41 10.60 -13.75
N LEU A 749 -32.65 11.91 -13.75
CA LEU A 749 -32.16 12.82 -12.72
C LEU A 749 -32.97 12.68 -11.44
N GLU A 750 -34.28 12.48 -11.62
CA GLU A 750 -35.30 12.42 -10.59
C GLU A 750 -36.41 11.46 -11.04
N PRO A 751 -37.19 10.88 -10.12
CA PRO A 751 -38.32 10.03 -10.46
C PRO A 751 -39.38 10.74 -11.30
N VAL A 752 -39.81 10.12 -12.41
CA VAL A 752 -40.85 10.70 -13.28
C VAL A 752 -42.21 10.12 -12.92
N LEU A 753 -43.21 10.96 -12.64
CA LEU A 753 -44.58 10.53 -12.33
C LEU A 753 -45.18 9.73 -13.48
N ALA A 754 -45.89 8.63 -13.16
CA ALA A 754 -46.63 7.86 -14.14
C ALA A 754 -47.67 8.76 -14.86
N PRO A 755 -47.72 8.78 -16.20
CA PRO A 755 -48.67 9.62 -16.93
C PRO A 755 -50.10 9.07 -16.84
N LYS A 756 -51.09 9.90 -17.15
CA LYS A 756 -52.50 9.49 -17.21
C LYS A 756 -52.68 8.29 -18.16
N GLY A 757 -53.53 7.35 -17.75
CA GLY A 757 -53.75 6.06 -18.42
C GLY A 757 -52.74 4.97 -18.05
N TYR A 758 -51.77 5.26 -17.18
CA TYR A 758 -50.76 4.33 -16.70
C TYR A 758 -50.66 4.33 -15.18
N PHE A 759 -50.08 3.27 -14.63
CA PHE A 759 -49.80 3.08 -13.20
C PHE A 759 -48.44 2.41 -12.98
N VAL A 760 -47.88 2.55 -11.78
CA VAL A 760 -46.67 1.83 -11.36
C VAL A 760 -46.86 1.30 -9.95
N ASP A 761 -46.93 -0.02 -9.80
CA ASP A 761 -47.21 -0.73 -8.54
C ASP A 761 -45.96 -1.32 -7.86
N TYR A 762 -44.77 -1.17 -8.44
CA TYR A 762 -43.50 -1.68 -7.90
C TYR A 762 -42.37 -0.64 -7.95
N THR A 763 -41.38 -0.76 -7.06
CA THR A 763 -40.18 0.10 -7.07
C THR A 763 -39.19 -0.34 -8.15
N GLY A 764 -38.38 0.59 -8.64
CA GLY A 764 -37.41 0.30 -9.70
C GLY A 764 -38.03 0.20 -11.09
N ALA A 765 -39.25 0.69 -11.28
CA ALA A 765 -39.91 0.69 -12.58
C ALA A 765 -39.15 1.58 -13.57
N TYR A 766 -38.80 1.03 -14.73
CA TYR A 766 -38.19 1.78 -15.82
C TYR A 766 -39.20 2.22 -16.90
N THR A 767 -40.41 1.66 -16.87
CA THR A 767 -41.53 2.03 -17.73
C THR A 767 -42.83 1.94 -16.93
N PRO A 768 -43.83 2.81 -17.19
CA PRO A 768 -45.12 2.72 -16.53
C PRO A 768 -46.04 1.69 -17.21
N SER A 769 -46.87 0.99 -16.43
CA SER A 769 -47.81 -0.02 -16.92
C SER A 769 -49.11 0.61 -17.37
N ARG A 770 -49.61 0.28 -18.57
CA ARG A 770 -50.90 0.82 -19.06
C ARG A 770 -52.09 0.20 -18.31
N CYS A 771 -53.13 0.98 -18.05
CA CYS A 771 -54.40 0.44 -17.56
C CYS A 771 -55.03 -0.55 -18.55
N LYS A 772 -55.56 -1.65 -18.01
CA LYS A 772 -56.21 -2.70 -18.81
C LYS A 772 -57.62 -2.25 -19.23
N PRO A 773 -58.19 -2.81 -20.31
CA PRO A 773 -59.59 -2.56 -20.65
C PRO A 773 -60.52 -2.80 -19.46
N GLY A 774 -61.47 -1.88 -19.22
CA GLY A 774 -62.32 -1.90 -18.03
C GLY A 774 -61.76 -1.16 -16.81
N THR A 775 -60.53 -0.61 -16.89
CA THR A 775 -59.96 0.29 -15.88
C THR A 775 -59.35 1.55 -16.53
N TYR A 776 -59.23 2.64 -15.77
CA TYR A 776 -58.68 3.91 -16.22
C TYR A 776 -57.85 4.59 -15.13
N GLN A 777 -57.05 5.58 -15.51
CA GLN A 777 -56.35 6.43 -14.56
C GLN A 777 -56.24 7.85 -15.11
N ASP A 778 -56.88 8.80 -14.43
CA ASP A 778 -57.01 10.20 -14.84
C ASP A 778 -56.06 11.15 -14.10
N GLU A 779 -55.33 10.64 -13.12
CA GLU A 779 -54.30 11.34 -12.34
C GLU A 779 -52.90 10.83 -12.66
N ILE A 780 -51.88 11.69 -12.49
CA ILE A 780 -50.48 11.30 -12.65
C ILE A 780 -49.94 10.70 -11.34
N GLY A 781 -48.89 9.89 -11.42
CA GLY A 781 -48.19 9.39 -10.23
C GLY A 781 -48.86 8.21 -9.53
N GLN A 782 -49.83 7.57 -10.17
CA GLN A 782 -50.72 6.62 -9.51
C GLN A 782 -50.17 5.20 -9.51
N VAL A 783 -50.45 4.47 -8.43
CA VAL A 783 -49.93 3.10 -8.21
C VAL A 783 -50.89 2.01 -8.69
N THR A 784 -52.15 2.36 -8.99
CA THR A 784 -53.17 1.43 -9.49
C THR A 784 -54.12 2.14 -10.46
N CYS A 785 -54.92 1.39 -11.22
CA CYS A 785 -55.99 1.94 -12.05
C CYS A 785 -57.35 1.87 -11.35
N LYS A 786 -58.19 2.88 -11.57
CA LYS A 786 -59.59 2.95 -11.12
C LYS A 786 -60.48 2.08 -12.03
N ALA A 787 -61.47 1.39 -11.46
CA ALA A 787 -62.45 0.65 -12.26
C ALA A 787 -63.35 1.61 -13.04
N CYS A 788 -63.75 1.26 -14.26
CA CYS A 788 -64.72 2.08 -15.00
C CYS A 788 -66.02 2.21 -14.18
N PRO A 789 -66.61 3.42 -14.10
CA PRO A 789 -67.89 3.62 -13.44
C PRO A 789 -68.97 2.76 -14.07
N ASP A 790 -69.95 2.33 -13.26
CA ASP A 790 -71.08 1.56 -13.76
C ASP A 790 -71.79 2.28 -14.91
N GLY A 791 -72.11 1.53 -15.97
CA GLY A 791 -72.73 2.05 -17.20
C GLY A 791 -71.79 2.82 -18.13
N HIS A 792 -70.48 2.89 -17.87
CA HIS A 792 -69.49 3.54 -18.71
C HIS A 792 -68.43 2.54 -19.23
N GLU A 793 -67.99 2.70 -20.48
CA GLU A 793 -66.96 1.85 -21.09
C GLU A 793 -65.66 2.62 -21.27
N CYS A 794 -64.61 2.28 -20.53
CA CYS A 794 -63.26 2.79 -20.80
C CYS A 794 -62.61 1.93 -21.89
N THR A 795 -62.84 2.34 -23.14
CA THR A 795 -62.16 1.77 -24.30
C THR A 795 -60.74 2.31 -24.38
N GLN A 796 -59.83 1.51 -24.94
CA GLN A 796 -58.49 2.02 -25.23
C GLN A 796 -58.62 3.12 -26.28
N ASP A 797 -58.14 4.33 -25.97
CA ASP A 797 -57.85 5.29 -27.04
C ASP A 797 -56.81 4.66 -27.96
N VAL A 798 -57.28 4.19 -29.11
CA VAL A 798 -56.45 3.98 -30.28
C VAL A 798 -56.02 5.37 -30.73
N LEU A 799 -54.98 5.90 -30.08
CA LEU A 799 -54.13 6.88 -30.73
C LEU A 799 -53.56 6.18 -31.96
N ASN A 800 -54.27 6.34 -33.07
CA ASN A 800 -53.84 6.00 -34.39
C ASN A 800 -52.41 6.51 -34.58
N VAL A 801 -51.47 5.56 -34.61
CA VAL A 801 -50.08 5.75 -35.04
C VAL A 801 -49.99 6.29 -36.48
N LEU A 802 -51.13 6.44 -37.18
CA LEU A 802 -51.27 7.07 -38.49
C LEU A 802 -51.52 8.60 -38.47
N GLY A 803 -51.72 9.24 -37.30
CA GLY A 803 -52.03 10.69 -37.23
C GLY A 803 -50.82 11.61 -36.97
N LEU A 804 -49.78 11.15 -36.27
CA LEU A 804 -48.64 12.00 -35.88
C LEU A 804 -47.46 11.98 -36.86
N LEU A 805 -47.48 11.09 -37.86
CA LEU A 805 -46.47 11.04 -38.92
C LEU A 805 -46.71 12.06 -40.05
N LEU A 806 -47.82 12.82 -40.00
CA LEU A 806 -48.18 13.82 -41.02
C LEU A 806 -48.01 15.29 -40.60
N LEU A 807 -47.53 15.59 -39.38
CA LEU A 807 -47.31 16.99 -38.94
C LEU A 807 -45.84 17.35 -38.67
N VAL A 808 -44.88 16.45 -38.92
CA VAL A 808 -43.43 16.77 -38.80
C VAL A 808 -42.76 17.02 -40.17
N PHE A 809 -43.52 16.99 -41.28
CA PHE A 809 -43.02 17.31 -42.62
C PHE A 809 -43.61 18.59 -43.25
N SER A 810 -44.14 19.52 -42.46
CA SER A 810 -44.44 20.88 -42.92
C SER A 810 -44.29 21.88 -41.79
N GLY A 811 -43.09 22.47 -41.67
CA GLY A 811 -42.81 23.49 -40.66
C GLY A 811 -41.35 23.94 -40.56
N VAL A 812 -40.60 23.89 -41.66
CA VAL A 812 -39.44 24.78 -41.87
C VAL A 812 -39.83 25.70 -43.02
N ILE A 813 -40.52 26.80 -42.69
CA ILE A 813 -40.38 28.12 -43.34
C ILE A 813 -40.61 29.15 -42.23
N ASP A 814 -39.64 30.07 -42.15
CA ASP A 814 -39.37 31.17 -41.21
C ASP A 814 -38.75 30.84 -39.84
#